data_AF-A0A945UX69-F1
#
_entry.id   AF-A0A945UX69-F1
#
_cell.length_a   1.000
_cell.length_b   1.000
_cell.length_c   1.000
_cell.angle_alpha   90.00
_cell.angle_beta   90.00
_cell.angle_gamma   90.00
#
_symmetry.space_group_name_H-M   'P 1'
#
loop_
_entity.id
_entity.type
_entity.pdbx_description
1 polymer ?
#
loop_
_entity_poly.entity_id
_entity_poly.type
_entity_poly.pdbx_seq_one_letter_code
_entity_poly.pdbx_strand_id
1 'polypeptide(L)'
;MTVDAPLPSARRLNAWTVCWIVVGVIHLTQAIWLSGGASLPGGLGDGRFNNLVLEHGYQSVRGDYNWSSPGQFHPVQHTLGMSDSHVGTLPIYALARAVGFSTERAMQFWFILISCLNLVLAAKLLRELKLTESLVGPIAFAAFAGVPWVWMTGTHAQLLPIFPALWGLIHLNRFATGRNPRELLIVAAAFLGQFAAGPYLAFFTVFAAGVATLIATASRIMPRLSAAPHPIAISNWMFACVGAGFGAINLWVYSRAVNSGMGRPMQEVIDLSPTWASWLSASPAHTWWPTGLPGGSPEFSEHVLFSGLLPILLSIGVLIWGLRNRHQSAGALALILSSTAWALILITVRWPGGFSLWVELAEKIEPLRAFRAIGRIHILTHALMLGGIGFAFTALIRSGSRGLSQTAGVLLAVTILEGIGSRQPAYTVHEAQSRRDALVHAWALAGDKPVLAFAPGYTNQPDPHIQLDAWSAALSTGRHTINGYTGGAPLSHLRFIWNPSAEQANALIDSLDVPASEVSVVSRYADEVADSLGIEYRDQRALAHLEGFDLQPISWQLFTPLETFRIDEKVYYQFTPPCTVTFRIPNTVSSIRLQTGMRSGAFTGDNDSDGYRFTVRIVDASATVLSEESEMINPRDHADQRGLLARSYTLPRGDSRQLVLEFGSGPANSNAWDWPLLGELKVE
;
A
#
# COMPACT_ATOMS: atom_id res chain seq x y z
N MET A 1 9.04 17.93 -48.92
CA MET A 1 10.47 17.55 -48.81
C MET A 1 11.08 18.41 -47.73
N THR A 2 11.15 17.90 -46.51
CA THR A 2 11.81 18.58 -45.37
C THR A 2 13.11 17.84 -45.10
N VAL A 3 14.22 18.55 -45.22
CA VAL A 3 15.55 18.06 -44.85
C VAL A 3 15.53 17.85 -43.34
N ASP A 4 15.56 16.59 -42.90
CA ASP A 4 15.68 16.25 -41.48
C ASP A 4 17.03 16.75 -40.98
N ALA A 5 17.02 17.91 -40.31
CA ALA A 5 18.20 18.42 -39.63
C ALA A 5 18.72 17.32 -38.66
N PRO A 6 20.04 17.04 -38.65
CA PRO A 6 20.60 16.02 -37.79
C PRO A 6 20.26 16.34 -36.33
N LEU A 7 19.50 15.43 -35.70
CA LEU A 7 19.15 15.56 -34.29
C LEU A 7 20.44 15.67 -33.46
N PRO A 8 20.55 16.64 -32.52
CA PRO A 8 21.71 16.76 -31.66
C PRO A 8 22.00 15.42 -30.96
N SER A 9 23.29 15.09 -30.85
CA SER A 9 23.73 13.77 -30.39
C SER A 9 23.01 13.39 -29.09
N ALA A 10 22.29 12.27 -29.10
CA ALA A 10 21.40 11.79 -28.04
C ALA A 10 22.06 11.54 -26.66
N ARG A 11 23.35 11.88 -26.49
CA ARG A 11 24.15 11.48 -25.33
C ARG A 11 24.15 12.47 -24.16
N ARG A 12 23.82 13.76 -24.35
CA ARG A 12 23.88 14.76 -23.26
C ARG A 12 22.50 15.30 -22.90
N LEU A 13 22.17 15.28 -21.61
CA LEU A 13 21.03 16.03 -21.07
C LEU A 13 21.31 17.52 -21.23
N ASN A 14 20.38 18.27 -21.82
CA ASN A 14 20.51 19.73 -21.89
C ASN A 14 20.23 20.35 -20.51
N ALA A 15 20.74 21.56 -20.27
CA ALA A 15 20.59 22.25 -18.98
C ALA A 15 19.12 22.41 -18.55
N TRP A 16 18.22 22.62 -19.53
CA TRP A 16 16.78 22.67 -19.31
C TRP A 16 16.23 21.38 -18.69
N THR A 17 16.56 20.22 -19.26
CA THR A 17 16.13 18.91 -18.75
C THR A 17 16.72 18.65 -17.37
N VAL A 18 17.99 19.00 -17.15
CA VAL A 18 18.65 18.85 -15.84
C VAL A 18 17.96 19.71 -14.78
N CYS A 19 17.58 20.95 -15.10
CA CYS A 19 16.84 21.81 -14.19
C CYS A 19 15.53 21.15 -13.73
N TRP A 20 14.72 20.62 -14.65
CA TRP A 20 13.49 19.91 -14.30
C TRP A 20 13.71 18.62 -13.51
N ILE A 21 14.80 17.90 -13.78
CA ILE A 21 15.18 16.73 -12.96
C ILE A 21 15.46 17.18 -11.51
N VAL A 22 16.25 18.24 -11.33
CA VAL A 22 16.56 18.78 -9.99
C VAL A 22 15.28 19.23 -9.27
N VAL A 23 14.42 19.98 -9.95
CA VAL A 23 13.11 20.42 -9.41
C VAL A 23 12.24 19.22 -9.05
N GLY A 24 12.18 18.20 -9.89
CA GLY A 24 11.43 16.97 -9.64
C GLY A 24 11.95 16.18 -8.44
N VAL A 25 13.28 16.06 -8.29
CA VAL A 25 13.89 15.42 -7.12
C VAL A 25 13.52 16.19 -5.85
N ILE A 26 13.67 17.51 -5.84
CA ILE A 26 13.32 18.35 -4.69
C ILE A 26 11.83 18.18 -4.33
N HIS A 27 10.96 18.18 -5.33
CA HIS A 27 9.51 18.05 -5.12
C HIS A 27 9.10 16.68 -4.56
N LEU A 28 9.66 15.59 -5.10
CA LEU A 28 9.45 14.22 -4.60
C LEU A 28 10.01 13.98 -3.19
N THR A 29 11.01 14.76 -2.79
CA THR A 29 11.69 14.63 -1.50
C THR A 29 11.54 15.87 -0.64
N GLN A 30 10.44 16.61 -0.85
CA GLN A 30 10.22 17.91 -0.21
C GLN A 30 10.25 17.82 1.31
N ALA A 31 9.79 16.72 1.90
CA ALA A 31 9.86 16.50 3.34
C ALA A 31 11.30 16.59 3.88
N ILE A 32 12.29 16.13 3.11
CA ILE A 32 13.71 16.18 3.48
C ILE A 32 14.21 17.63 3.38
N TRP A 33 13.98 18.29 2.25
CA TRP A 33 14.55 19.62 2.00
C TRP A 33 13.92 20.71 2.87
N LEU A 34 12.58 20.70 2.99
CA LEU A 34 11.85 21.73 3.73
C LEU A 34 12.06 21.62 5.25
N SER A 35 12.38 20.43 5.77
CA SER A 35 12.71 20.22 7.18
C SER A 35 14.20 20.35 7.50
N GLY A 36 15.06 20.65 6.52
CA GLY A 36 16.51 20.64 6.71
C GLY A 36 17.07 19.25 7.04
N GLY A 37 16.40 18.18 6.61
CA GLY A 37 16.76 16.80 6.90
C GLY A 37 16.23 16.26 8.23
N ALA A 38 15.32 16.97 8.91
CA ALA A 38 14.70 16.50 10.15
C ALA A 38 13.55 15.51 9.94
N SER A 39 13.05 15.38 8.70
CA SER A 39 11.93 14.49 8.35
C SER A 39 12.26 13.54 7.20
N LEU A 40 11.49 12.47 7.12
CA LEU A 40 11.49 11.48 6.04
C LEU A 40 10.12 11.43 5.37
N PRO A 41 10.04 11.30 4.02
CA PRO A 41 8.79 10.93 3.36
C PRO A 41 8.27 9.61 3.90
N GLY A 42 6.99 9.52 4.24
CA GLY A 42 6.43 8.34 4.92
C GLY A 42 5.59 8.69 6.15
N GLY A 43 4.82 7.73 6.64
CA GLY A 43 4.37 7.70 8.04
C GLY A 43 5.24 6.76 8.89
N LEU A 44 5.00 6.76 10.21
CA LEU A 44 5.62 5.81 11.15
C LEU A 44 5.20 4.35 10.95
N GLY A 45 4.15 4.11 10.16
CA GLY A 45 3.76 2.79 9.64
C GLY A 45 4.60 2.40 8.41
N ASP A 46 3.98 2.39 7.22
CA ASP A 46 4.58 1.84 6.00
C ASP A 46 5.93 2.50 5.61
N GLY A 47 6.05 3.83 5.73
CA GLY A 47 7.30 4.54 5.43
C GLY A 47 8.49 4.10 6.30
N ARG A 48 8.26 3.94 7.61
CA ARG A 48 9.27 3.41 8.54
C ARG A 48 9.53 1.92 8.31
N PHE A 49 8.48 1.13 8.06
CA PHE A 49 8.62 -0.28 7.71
C PHE A 49 9.61 -0.49 6.56
N ASN A 50 9.46 0.27 5.46
CA ASN A 50 10.37 0.20 4.31
C ASN A 50 11.83 0.55 4.68
N ASN A 51 12.05 1.51 5.58
CA ASN A 51 13.38 1.84 6.10
C ASN A 51 13.97 0.67 6.90
N LEU A 52 13.18 0.04 7.78
CA LEU A 52 13.63 -1.12 8.56
C LEU A 52 13.91 -2.36 7.68
N VAL A 53 13.16 -2.56 6.59
CA VAL A 53 13.47 -3.62 5.60
C VAL A 53 14.83 -3.39 4.96
N LEU A 54 15.15 -2.16 4.56
CA LEU A 54 16.45 -1.80 3.98
C LEU A 54 17.59 -1.96 5.00
N GLU A 55 17.39 -1.56 6.26
CA GLU A 55 18.36 -1.78 7.34
C GLU A 55 18.57 -3.27 7.61
N HIS A 56 17.50 -4.07 7.70
CA HIS A 56 17.58 -5.53 7.78
C HIS A 56 18.38 -6.11 6.62
N GLY A 57 18.14 -5.64 5.39
CA GLY A 57 18.88 -6.08 4.23
C GLY A 57 20.37 -5.76 4.32
N TYR A 58 20.72 -4.56 4.81
CA TYR A 58 22.11 -4.16 5.03
C TYR A 58 22.80 -5.02 6.11
N GLN A 59 22.13 -5.25 7.23
CA GLN A 59 22.63 -6.09 8.32
C GLN A 59 22.74 -7.56 7.89
N SER A 60 21.83 -8.06 7.05
CA SER A 60 21.92 -9.39 6.45
C SER A 60 23.16 -9.54 5.54
N VAL A 61 23.49 -8.52 4.75
CA VAL A 61 24.72 -8.51 3.93
C VAL A 61 25.98 -8.54 4.80
N ARG A 62 25.91 -7.98 6.01
CA ARG A 62 27.00 -8.06 7.00
C ARG A 62 27.07 -9.40 7.73
N GLY A 63 26.06 -10.26 7.59
CA GLY A 63 25.96 -11.54 8.26
C GLY A 63 25.28 -11.49 9.63
N ASP A 64 24.68 -10.36 10.01
CA ASP A 64 24.04 -10.18 11.32
C ASP A 64 22.65 -10.87 11.37
N TYR A 65 21.97 -11.00 10.21
CA TYR A 65 20.66 -11.66 10.08
C TYR A 65 20.59 -12.58 8.87
N ASN A 66 19.63 -13.52 8.90
CA ASN A 66 19.24 -14.26 7.70
C ASN A 66 18.45 -13.34 6.77
N TRP A 67 18.89 -13.24 5.51
CA TRP A 67 18.22 -12.43 4.48
C TRP A 67 16.70 -12.61 4.45
N SER A 68 16.21 -13.85 4.45
CA SER A 68 14.78 -14.15 4.31
C SER A 68 13.96 -14.04 5.60
N SER A 69 14.62 -13.95 6.76
CA SER A 69 13.99 -13.97 8.08
C SER A 69 14.46 -12.77 8.89
N PRO A 70 13.81 -11.60 8.73
CA PRO A 70 14.09 -10.45 9.57
C PRO A 70 13.89 -10.77 11.04
N GLY A 71 14.55 -10.01 11.92
CA GLY A 71 14.50 -10.20 13.37
C GLY A 71 13.12 -9.99 14.03
N GLN A 72 12.04 -9.88 13.25
CA GLN A 72 10.65 -9.76 13.71
C GLN A 72 9.88 -11.06 13.50
N PHE A 73 8.79 -11.25 14.25
CA PHE A 73 8.02 -12.50 14.30
C PHE A 73 8.85 -13.72 14.73
N HIS A 74 9.85 -13.51 15.58
CA HIS A 74 10.71 -14.60 16.03
C HIS A 74 9.88 -15.69 16.74
N PRO A 75 10.13 -16.99 16.49
CA PRO A 75 11.19 -17.59 15.68
C PRO A 75 10.80 -17.93 14.23
N VAL A 76 9.66 -17.45 13.74
CA VAL A 76 9.13 -17.78 12.41
C VAL A 76 10.08 -17.34 11.30
N GLN A 77 10.35 -18.23 10.36
CA GLN A 77 11.31 -18.02 9.27
C GLN A 77 10.63 -17.57 7.97
N HIS A 78 11.42 -17.04 7.04
CA HIS A 78 11.00 -16.62 5.70
C HIS A 78 9.94 -15.51 5.68
N THR A 79 9.87 -14.74 6.76
CA THR A 79 8.84 -13.71 6.95
C THR A 79 9.03 -12.49 6.06
N LEU A 80 10.21 -12.30 5.45
CA LEU A 80 10.42 -11.24 4.46
C LEU A 80 9.51 -11.40 3.24
N GLY A 81 9.16 -12.64 2.85
CA GLY A 81 8.31 -12.89 1.68
C GLY A 81 6.84 -12.48 1.85
N MET A 82 6.44 -12.04 3.04
CA MET A 82 5.13 -11.42 3.27
C MET A 82 5.05 -9.96 2.81
N SER A 83 6.17 -9.36 2.39
CA SER A 83 6.24 -7.95 2.01
C SER A 83 7.31 -7.67 0.97
N ASP A 84 7.41 -6.41 0.55
CA ASP A 84 8.41 -5.94 -0.41
C ASP A 84 9.82 -6.05 0.20
N SER A 85 10.74 -6.77 -0.47
CA SER A 85 12.08 -7.04 0.05
C SER A 85 13.11 -5.95 -0.22
N HIS A 86 12.81 -5.02 -1.13
CA HIS A 86 13.71 -3.93 -1.58
C HIS A 86 15.09 -4.36 -2.08
N VAL A 87 15.34 -5.64 -2.35
CA VAL A 87 16.68 -6.14 -2.71
C VAL A 87 17.24 -5.46 -3.96
N GLY A 88 16.39 -5.08 -4.91
CA GLY A 88 16.78 -4.35 -6.12
C GLY A 88 17.28 -2.93 -5.87
N THR A 89 16.97 -2.32 -4.72
CA THR A 89 17.41 -0.96 -4.34
C THR A 89 18.30 -0.93 -3.09
N LEU A 90 18.45 -2.05 -2.39
CA LEU A 90 19.32 -2.20 -1.24
C LEU A 90 20.75 -1.67 -1.47
N PRO A 91 21.42 -1.89 -2.63
CA PRO A 91 22.78 -1.38 -2.83
C PRO A 91 22.89 0.14 -2.68
N ILE A 92 21.84 0.90 -3.02
CA ILE A 92 21.81 2.36 -2.89
C ILE A 92 21.79 2.75 -1.41
N TYR A 93 20.96 2.08 -0.62
CA TYR A 93 20.88 2.29 0.82
C TYR A 93 22.17 1.85 1.54
N ALA A 94 22.65 0.64 1.22
CA ALA A 94 23.84 0.03 1.80
C ALA A 94 25.10 0.88 1.54
N LEU A 95 25.21 1.52 0.37
CA LEU A 95 26.31 2.44 0.08
C LEU A 95 26.35 3.61 1.06
N ALA A 96 25.19 4.23 1.36
CA ALA A 96 25.09 5.31 2.32
C ALA A 96 25.41 4.84 3.75
N ARG A 97 24.92 3.66 4.15
CA ARG A 97 25.26 3.06 5.44
C ARG A 97 26.74 2.76 5.58
N ALA A 98 27.38 2.24 4.52
CA ALA A 98 28.80 1.92 4.50
C ALA A 98 29.72 3.15 4.67
N VAL A 99 29.27 4.34 4.25
CA VAL A 99 30.01 5.60 4.48
C VAL A 99 29.69 6.26 5.83
N GLY A 100 28.93 5.60 6.70
CA GLY A 100 28.68 6.03 8.08
C GLY A 100 27.41 6.87 8.29
N PHE A 101 26.49 6.93 7.32
CA PHE A 101 25.19 7.58 7.55
C PHE A 101 24.36 6.77 8.54
N SER A 102 23.58 7.42 9.41
CA SER A 102 22.57 6.74 10.23
C SER A 102 21.52 6.05 9.35
N THR A 103 20.74 5.13 9.93
CA THR A 103 19.62 4.44 9.27
C THR A 103 18.68 5.43 8.57
N GLU A 104 18.28 6.51 9.24
CA GLU A 104 17.38 7.51 8.66
C GLU A 104 18.05 8.38 7.58
N ARG A 105 19.32 8.76 7.76
CA ARG A 105 20.06 9.52 6.73
C ARG A 105 20.33 8.68 5.48
N ALA A 106 20.57 7.38 5.63
CA ALA A 106 20.69 6.47 4.50
C ALA A 106 19.36 6.35 3.74
N MET A 107 18.23 6.35 4.44
CA MET A 107 16.90 6.40 3.80
C MET A 107 16.67 7.72 3.06
N GLN A 108 17.09 8.86 3.62
CA GLN A 108 17.03 10.16 2.91
C GLN A 108 17.85 10.13 1.61
N PHE A 109 19.06 9.60 1.68
CA PHE A 109 19.92 9.42 0.51
C PHE A 109 19.26 8.50 -0.53
N TRP A 110 18.65 7.40 -0.08
CA TRP A 110 17.91 6.48 -0.94
C TRP A 110 16.77 7.20 -1.68
N PHE A 111 15.91 7.94 -0.99
CA PHE A 111 14.82 8.69 -1.62
C PHE A 111 15.31 9.66 -2.70
N ILE A 112 16.39 10.41 -2.41
CA ILE A 112 16.97 11.39 -3.33
C ILE A 112 17.54 10.69 -4.58
N LEU A 113 18.33 9.62 -4.39
CA LEU A 113 18.99 8.94 -5.50
C LEU A 113 17.99 8.19 -6.38
N ILE A 114 17.01 7.50 -5.79
CA ILE A 114 15.96 6.81 -6.55
C ILE A 114 15.14 7.82 -7.36
N SER A 115 14.73 8.94 -6.76
CA SER A 115 14.01 10.00 -7.47
C SER A 115 14.81 10.54 -8.66
N CYS A 116 16.12 10.72 -8.48
CA CYS A 116 17.02 11.15 -9.54
C CYS A 116 17.09 10.11 -10.67
N LEU A 117 17.28 8.83 -10.34
CA LEU A 117 17.33 7.74 -11.32
C LEU A 117 16.03 7.62 -12.12
N ASN A 118 14.87 7.71 -11.44
CA ASN A 118 13.56 7.71 -12.08
C ASN A 118 13.46 8.83 -13.13
N LEU A 119 13.73 10.07 -12.73
CA LEU A 119 13.58 11.24 -13.61
C LEU A 119 14.60 11.25 -14.75
N VAL A 120 15.85 10.82 -14.50
CA VAL A 120 16.87 10.66 -15.55
C VAL A 120 16.44 9.63 -16.58
N LEU A 121 15.94 8.46 -16.15
CA LEU A 121 15.51 7.42 -17.08
C LEU A 121 14.18 7.75 -17.76
N ALA A 122 13.26 8.44 -17.10
CA ALA A 122 12.05 8.96 -17.71
C ALA A 122 12.38 9.96 -18.83
N ALA A 123 13.27 10.92 -18.56
CA ALA A 123 13.72 11.88 -19.57
C ALA A 123 14.42 11.19 -20.75
N LYS A 124 15.25 10.16 -20.49
CA LYS A 124 15.86 9.34 -21.55
C LYS A 124 14.83 8.59 -22.37
N LEU A 125 13.84 7.94 -21.73
CA LEU A 125 12.76 7.24 -22.42
C LEU A 125 11.95 8.19 -23.32
N LEU A 126 11.56 9.35 -22.82
CA LEU A 126 10.81 10.35 -23.61
C LEU A 126 11.60 10.84 -24.84
N ARG A 127 12.92 11.00 -24.71
CA ARG A 127 13.81 11.34 -25.85
C ARG A 127 13.93 10.21 -26.85
N GLU A 128 14.08 8.98 -26.38
CA GLU A 128 14.14 7.78 -27.24
C GLU A 128 12.84 7.62 -28.05
N LEU A 129 11.69 7.97 -27.44
CA LEU A 129 10.38 8.03 -28.10
C LEU A 129 10.17 9.30 -28.95
N LYS A 130 11.20 10.14 -29.11
CA LYS A 130 11.23 11.33 -29.97
C LYS A 130 10.28 12.46 -29.56
N LEU A 131 10.00 12.60 -28.25
CA LEU A 131 9.36 13.80 -27.71
C LEU A 131 10.21 15.05 -28.01
N THR A 132 9.58 16.20 -28.28
CA THR A 132 10.33 17.46 -28.52
C THR A 132 11.16 17.84 -27.29
N GLU A 133 12.43 18.22 -27.48
CA GLU A 133 13.40 18.49 -26.40
C GLU A 133 12.93 19.52 -25.36
N SER A 134 12.17 20.53 -25.76
CA SER A 134 11.62 21.53 -24.82
C SER A 134 10.57 20.94 -23.86
N LEU A 135 9.94 19.82 -24.23
CA LEU A 135 8.91 19.14 -23.45
C LEU A 135 9.46 18.02 -22.56
N VAL A 136 10.68 17.52 -22.80
CA VAL A 136 11.24 16.35 -22.09
C VAL A 136 11.29 16.58 -20.57
N GLY A 137 11.90 17.67 -20.13
CA GLY A 137 11.99 18.01 -18.70
C GLY A 137 10.62 18.20 -18.05
N PRO A 138 9.77 19.12 -18.54
CA PRO A 138 8.44 19.38 -18.00
C PRO A 138 7.53 18.15 -17.95
N ILE A 139 7.52 17.32 -19.00
CA ILE A 139 6.69 16.10 -19.03
C ILE A 139 7.25 15.03 -18.09
N ALA A 140 8.58 14.86 -18.00
CA ALA A 140 9.18 13.95 -17.03
C ALA A 140 8.84 14.37 -15.59
N PHE A 141 8.91 15.66 -15.27
CA PHE A 141 8.47 16.21 -13.99
C PHE A 141 7.00 15.92 -13.73
N ALA A 142 6.11 16.31 -14.64
CA ALA A 142 4.68 16.16 -14.44
C ALA A 142 4.30 14.67 -14.26
N ALA A 143 4.85 13.79 -15.10
CA ALA A 143 4.52 12.36 -15.13
C ALA A 143 5.07 11.55 -13.95
N PHE A 144 6.26 11.90 -13.44
CA PHE A 144 6.99 11.10 -12.45
C PHE A 144 7.31 11.83 -11.14
N ALA A 145 6.95 13.11 -11.04
CA ALA A 145 7.11 13.91 -9.85
C ALA A 145 5.85 14.74 -9.51
N GLY A 146 4.72 14.58 -10.21
CA GLY A 146 3.47 15.26 -9.87
C GLY A 146 2.81 14.78 -8.56
N VAL A 147 1.66 15.37 -8.20
CA VAL A 147 0.88 15.05 -6.99
C VAL A 147 0.75 13.54 -6.71
N PRO A 148 0.39 12.67 -7.67
CA PRO A 148 0.24 11.24 -7.39
C PRO A 148 1.52 10.59 -6.88
N TRP A 149 2.67 11.00 -7.42
CA TRP A 149 3.97 10.49 -6.97
C TRP A 149 4.38 11.06 -5.62
N VAL A 150 4.11 12.34 -5.35
CA VAL A 150 4.36 12.93 -4.02
C VAL A 150 3.56 12.20 -2.94
N TRP A 151 2.27 11.98 -3.21
CA TRP A 151 1.38 11.23 -2.30
C TRP A 151 1.87 9.81 -2.08
N MET A 152 2.05 9.04 -3.16
CA MET A 152 2.46 7.64 -3.06
C MET A 152 3.87 7.46 -2.50
N THR A 153 4.79 8.40 -2.73
CA THR A 153 6.12 8.38 -2.07
C THR A 153 6.01 8.62 -0.56
N GLY A 154 5.01 9.41 -0.13
CA GLY A 154 4.74 9.67 1.28
C GLY A 154 3.89 8.60 1.98
N THR A 155 3.14 7.78 1.25
CA THR A 155 2.32 6.71 1.84
C THR A 155 2.85 5.30 1.59
N HIS A 156 3.52 5.07 0.46
CA HIS A 156 4.00 3.77 -0.01
C HIS A 156 5.37 3.90 -0.70
N ALA A 157 6.44 4.03 0.09
CA ALA A 157 7.79 4.23 -0.41
C ALA A 157 8.25 3.16 -1.42
N GLN A 158 7.74 1.92 -1.31
CA GLN A 158 7.96 0.80 -2.24
C GLN A 158 7.51 1.06 -3.69
N LEU A 159 6.67 2.07 -3.93
CA LEU A 159 6.22 2.45 -5.27
C LEU A 159 7.11 3.50 -5.93
N LEU A 160 8.11 4.03 -5.22
CA LEU A 160 9.03 4.99 -5.79
C LEU A 160 9.98 4.39 -6.86
N PRO A 161 10.63 3.22 -6.67
CA PRO A 161 11.72 2.78 -7.56
C PRO A 161 11.24 2.19 -8.89
N ILE A 162 10.81 3.03 -9.82
CA ILE A 162 10.36 2.66 -11.18
C ILE A 162 11.49 2.67 -12.23
N PHE A 163 12.68 3.15 -11.87
CA PHE A 163 13.81 3.27 -12.78
C PHE A 163 14.17 1.94 -13.52
N PRO A 164 14.12 0.73 -12.92
CA PRO A 164 14.37 -0.50 -13.66
C PRO A 164 13.34 -0.74 -14.78
N ALA A 165 12.05 -0.52 -14.51
CA ALA A 165 11.00 -0.58 -15.53
C ALA A 165 11.25 0.43 -16.67
N LEU A 166 11.56 1.69 -16.35
CA LEU A 166 11.86 2.70 -17.35
C LEU A 166 13.05 2.31 -18.23
N TRP A 167 14.09 1.71 -17.63
CA TRP A 167 15.22 1.17 -18.36
C TRP A 167 14.82 0.02 -19.29
N GLY A 168 14.00 -0.92 -18.79
CA GLY A 168 13.42 -1.99 -19.59
C GLY A 168 12.63 -1.46 -20.78
N LEU A 169 11.81 -0.42 -20.60
CA LEU A 169 11.04 0.22 -21.68
C LEU A 169 11.93 0.88 -22.74
N ILE A 170 13.07 1.48 -22.36
CA ILE A 170 14.07 2.00 -23.31
C ILE A 170 14.60 0.87 -24.21
N HIS A 171 14.97 -0.25 -23.59
CA HIS A 171 15.50 -1.41 -24.33
C HIS A 171 14.43 -2.14 -25.15
N LEU A 172 13.17 -2.16 -24.68
CA LEU A 172 12.03 -2.66 -25.44
C LEU A 172 11.79 -1.82 -26.69
N ASN A 173 11.87 -0.49 -26.56
CA ASN A 173 11.78 0.42 -27.70
C ASN A 173 12.90 0.13 -28.73
N ARG A 174 14.15 -0.05 -28.26
CA ARG A 174 15.28 -0.42 -29.12
C ARG A 174 15.11 -1.77 -29.80
N PHE A 175 14.56 -2.77 -29.10
CA PHE A 175 14.20 -4.05 -29.69
C PHE A 175 13.15 -3.89 -30.79
N ALA A 176 12.07 -3.15 -30.52
CA ALA A 176 10.99 -2.95 -31.48
C ALA A 176 11.50 -2.34 -32.80
N THR A 177 12.50 -1.45 -32.71
CA THR A 177 13.12 -0.80 -33.88
C THR A 177 14.23 -1.60 -34.54
N GLY A 178 15.12 -2.23 -33.76
CA GLY A 178 16.35 -2.86 -34.26
C GLY A 178 16.32 -4.37 -34.33
N ARG A 179 15.30 -5.02 -33.72
CA ARG A 179 15.10 -6.48 -33.67
C ARG A 179 16.27 -7.29 -33.11
N ASN A 180 17.17 -6.67 -32.34
CA ASN A 180 18.29 -7.33 -31.70
C ASN A 180 17.82 -8.12 -30.46
N PRO A 181 17.86 -9.46 -30.45
CA PRO A 181 17.33 -10.27 -29.34
C PRO A 181 18.06 -10.04 -28.00
N ARG A 182 19.29 -9.52 -28.03
CA ARG A 182 20.01 -9.15 -26.80
C ARG A 182 19.30 -8.04 -26.00
N GLU A 183 18.57 -7.18 -26.69
CA GLU A 183 17.75 -6.15 -26.04
C GLU A 183 16.61 -6.78 -25.23
N LEU A 184 16.02 -7.89 -25.70
CA LEU A 184 15.00 -8.62 -24.93
C LEU A 184 15.55 -9.24 -23.64
N LEU A 185 16.80 -9.71 -23.67
CA LEU A 185 17.46 -10.22 -22.45
C LEU A 185 17.63 -9.09 -21.42
N ILE A 186 17.98 -7.89 -21.88
CA ILE A 186 18.05 -6.71 -21.02
C ILE A 186 16.67 -6.32 -20.49
N VAL A 187 15.64 -6.36 -21.34
CA VAL A 187 14.24 -6.12 -20.93
C VAL A 187 13.85 -7.10 -19.82
N ALA A 188 14.01 -8.41 -20.03
CA ALA A 188 13.67 -9.42 -19.04
C ALA A 188 14.40 -9.19 -17.70
N ALA A 189 15.71 -8.92 -17.77
CA ALA A 189 16.51 -8.60 -16.61
C ALA A 189 16.08 -7.31 -15.88
N ALA A 190 15.70 -6.27 -16.63
CA ALA A 190 15.21 -5.02 -16.08
C ALA A 190 13.89 -5.21 -15.34
N PHE A 191 12.99 -6.03 -15.87
CA PHE A 191 11.72 -6.38 -15.21
C PHE A 191 11.91 -7.28 -14.00
N LEU A 192 12.87 -8.21 -14.03
CA LEU A 192 13.29 -8.95 -12.84
C LEU A 192 13.89 -8.02 -11.77
N GLY A 193 14.70 -7.05 -12.19
CA GLY A 193 15.20 -5.99 -11.31
C GLY A 193 14.09 -5.09 -10.77
N GLN A 194 13.06 -4.80 -11.57
CA GLN A 194 11.87 -4.08 -11.10
C GLN A 194 11.12 -4.90 -10.06
N PHE A 195 10.96 -6.21 -10.27
CA PHE A 195 10.33 -7.11 -9.30
C PHE A 195 11.13 -7.16 -8.00
N ALA A 196 12.46 -7.12 -8.09
CA ALA A 196 13.34 -7.03 -6.93
C ALA A 196 13.26 -5.68 -6.19
N ALA A 197 12.99 -4.59 -6.91
CA ALA A 197 12.85 -3.25 -6.35
C ALA A 197 11.45 -3.01 -5.76
N GLY A 198 10.42 -3.56 -6.38
CA GLY A 198 9.01 -3.38 -6.02
C GLY A 198 8.10 -4.28 -6.89
N PRO A 199 7.64 -5.43 -6.37
CA PRO A 199 6.73 -6.35 -7.05
C PRO A 199 5.47 -5.72 -7.62
N TYR A 200 4.84 -4.79 -6.88
CA TYR A 200 3.67 -4.03 -7.36
C TYR A 200 3.98 -3.26 -8.65
N LEU A 201 5.09 -2.52 -8.69
CA LEU A 201 5.50 -1.78 -9.88
C LEU A 201 5.83 -2.69 -11.06
N ALA A 202 6.47 -3.85 -10.80
CA ALA A 202 6.78 -4.82 -11.84
C ALA A 202 5.50 -5.34 -12.49
N PHE A 203 4.55 -5.78 -11.65
CA PHE A 203 3.24 -6.24 -12.09
C PHE A 203 2.50 -5.15 -12.87
N PHE A 204 2.37 -3.94 -12.32
CA PHE A 204 1.67 -2.84 -12.99
C PHE A 204 2.33 -2.43 -14.31
N THR A 205 3.66 -2.44 -14.40
CA THR A 205 4.36 -2.09 -15.64
C THR A 205 4.11 -3.16 -16.71
N VAL A 206 4.21 -4.45 -16.36
CA VAL A 206 3.91 -5.55 -17.30
C VAL A 206 2.44 -5.50 -17.72
N PHE A 207 1.53 -5.26 -16.78
CA PHE A 207 0.11 -5.15 -17.06
C PHE A 207 -0.21 -3.99 -18.00
N ALA A 208 0.33 -2.80 -17.72
CA ALA A 208 0.19 -1.62 -18.58
C ALA A 208 0.79 -1.85 -19.97
N ALA A 209 1.99 -2.46 -20.06
CA ALA A 209 2.62 -2.78 -21.33
C ALA A 209 1.83 -3.82 -22.13
N GLY A 210 1.21 -4.80 -21.46
CA GLY A 210 0.30 -5.77 -22.07
C GLY A 210 -0.92 -5.10 -22.67
N VAL A 211 -1.60 -4.24 -21.91
CA VAL A 211 -2.76 -3.46 -22.39
C VAL A 211 -2.37 -2.53 -23.55
N ALA A 212 -1.23 -1.84 -23.47
CA ALA A 212 -0.72 -1.01 -24.56
C ALA A 212 -0.44 -1.82 -25.83
N THR A 213 0.13 -3.01 -25.69
CA THR A 213 0.41 -3.91 -26.82
C THR A 213 -0.87 -4.41 -27.47
N LEU A 214 -1.88 -4.78 -26.67
CA LEU A 214 -3.20 -5.18 -27.17
C LEU A 214 -3.87 -4.04 -27.93
N ILE A 215 -3.87 -2.83 -27.38
CA ILE A 215 -4.43 -1.63 -28.03
C ILE A 215 -3.70 -1.34 -29.34
N ALA A 216 -2.37 -1.33 -29.35
CA ALA A 216 -1.57 -1.08 -30.55
C ALA A 216 -1.86 -2.11 -31.65
N THR A 217 -1.97 -3.39 -31.27
CA THR A 217 -2.26 -4.50 -32.19
C THR A 217 -3.69 -4.40 -32.74
N ALA A 218 -4.69 -4.23 -31.88
CA ALA A 218 -6.10 -4.14 -32.26
C ALA A 218 -6.40 -2.92 -33.14
N SER A 219 -5.77 -1.79 -32.84
CA SER A 219 -5.88 -0.56 -33.63
C SER A 219 -5.05 -0.57 -34.92
N ARG A 220 -4.20 -1.60 -35.11
CA ARG A 220 -3.20 -1.69 -36.19
C ARG A 220 -2.26 -0.47 -36.22
N ILE A 221 -2.03 0.13 -35.05
CA ILE A 221 -1.14 1.27 -34.89
C ILE A 221 0.23 0.74 -34.54
N MET A 222 1.11 0.73 -35.53
CA MET A 222 2.54 0.55 -35.30
C MET A 222 3.22 1.91 -35.46
N PRO A 223 3.63 2.57 -34.36
CA PRO A 223 4.40 3.79 -34.50
C PRO A 223 5.65 3.46 -35.31
N ARG A 224 5.85 4.19 -36.42
CA ARG A 224 7.08 4.08 -37.23
C ARG A 224 8.19 4.71 -36.42
N LEU A 225 8.87 3.87 -35.63
CA LEU A 225 10.04 4.24 -34.88
C LEU A 225 11.25 3.88 -35.74
N SER A 226 11.93 4.91 -36.25
CA SER A 226 13.22 4.76 -36.90
C SER A 226 14.30 4.76 -35.82
N ALA A 227 15.11 3.71 -35.73
CA ALA A 227 16.32 3.73 -34.93
C ALA A 227 17.51 3.25 -35.74
N ALA A 228 18.63 3.92 -35.53
CA ALA A 228 19.94 3.37 -35.87
C ALA A 228 20.26 2.21 -34.91
N PRO A 229 20.91 1.13 -35.39
CA PRO A 229 21.40 0.09 -34.50
C PRO A 229 22.37 0.70 -33.48
N HIS A 230 22.10 0.48 -32.20
CA HIS A 230 22.99 0.88 -31.12
C HIS A 230 23.72 -0.35 -30.58
N PRO A 231 25.07 -0.35 -30.51
CA PRO A 231 25.78 -1.42 -29.83
C PRO A 231 25.43 -1.39 -28.34
N ILE A 232 25.18 -2.57 -27.78
CA ILE A 232 24.90 -2.72 -26.35
C ILE A 232 26.21 -2.53 -25.59
N ALA A 233 26.26 -1.50 -24.75
CA ALA A 233 27.41 -1.24 -23.87
C ALA A 233 27.51 -2.32 -22.78
N ILE A 234 28.74 -2.62 -22.33
CA ILE A 234 29.00 -3.58 -21.24
C ILE A 234 28.27 -3.22 -19.95
N SER A 235 28.10 -1.92 -19.67
CA SER A 235 27.32 -1.43 -18.53
C SER A 235 25.87 -1.91 -18.53
N ASN A 236 25.27 -2.09 -19.71
CA ASN A 236 23.91 -2.60 -19.80
C ASN A 236 23.86 -4.08 -19.42
N TRP A 237 24.87 -4.87 -19.83
CA TRP A 237 24.96 -6.27 -19.41
C TRP A 237 25.18 -6.41 -17.91
N MET A 238 26.04 -5.58 -17.32
CA MET A 238 26.24 -5.59 -15.88
C MET A 238 24.94 -5.29 -15.13
N PHE A 239 24.22 -4.24 -15.53
CA PHE A 239 22.94 -3.90 -14.89
C PHE A 239 21.91 -5.01 -15.10
N ALA A 240 21.86 -5.64 -16.29
CA ALA A 240 20.96 -6.75 -16.57
C ALA A 240 21.28 -7.98 -15.68
N CYS A 241 22.54 -8.39 -15.57
CA CYS A 241 22.93 -9.51 -14.72
C CYS A 241 22.60 -9.24 -13.25
N VAL A 242 22.85 -8.02 -12.76
CA VAL A 242 22.49 -7.61 -11.39
C VAL A 242 20.99 -7.65 -11.18
N GLY A 243 20.19 -7.08 -12.09
CA GLY A 243 18.73 -7.08 -12.03
C GLY A 243 18.13 -8.50 -12.04
N ALA A 244 18.65 -9.38 -12.90
CA ALA A 244 18.24 -10.77 -12.96
C ALA A 244 18.58 -11.54 -11.67
N GLY A 245 19.79 -11.34 -11.14
CA GLY A 245 20.22 -11.97 -9.88
C GLY A 245 19.34 -11.56 -8.70
N PHE A 246 19.09 -10.26 -8.54
CA PHE A 246 18.19 -9.75 -7.51
C PHE A 246 16.73 -10.21 -7.71
N GLY A 247 16.25 -10.28 -8.94
CA GLY A 247 14.92 -10.81 -9.24
C GLY A 247 14.77 -12.28 -8.85
N ALA A 248 15.79 -13.10 -9.11
CA ALA A 248 15.80 -14.51 -8.71
C ALA A 248 15.79 -14.68 -7.17
N ILE A 249 16.57 -13.88 -6.44
CA ILE A 249 16.55 -13.86 -4.97
C ILE A 249 15.14 -13.51 -4.47
N ASN A 250 14.51 -12.49 -5.05
CA ASN A 250 13.18 -12.08 -4.62
C ASN A 250 12.11 -13.15 -4.92
N LEU A 251 12.15 -13.76 -6.10
CA LEU A 251 11.26 -14.87 -6.45
C LEU A 251 11.39 -16.04 -5.46
N TRP A 252 12.61 -16.37 -5.05
CA TRP A 252 12.85 -17.39 -4.03
C TRP A 252 12.20 -17.00 -2.69
N VAL A 253 12.41 -15.77 -2.20
CA VAL A 253 11.80 -15.28 -0.96
C VAL A 253 10.26 -15.34 -1.02
N TYR A 254 9.65 -14.86 -2.11
CA TYR A 254 8.19 -14.89 -2.27
C TYR A 254 7.63 -16.31 -2.40
N SER A 255 8.28 -17.19 -3.14
CA SER A 255 7.84 -18.58 -3.28
C SER A 255 7.81 -19.32 -1.94
N ARG A 256 8.76 -19.03 -1.04
CA ARG A 256 8.76 -19.57 0.32
C ARG A 256 7.55 -19.11 1.12
N ALA A 257 7.19 -17.83 1.00
CA ALA A 257 6.02 -17.26 1.66
C ALA A 257 4.69 -17.80 1.10
N VAL A 258 4.58 -17.94 -0.22
CA VAL A 258 3.38 -18.53 -0.85
C VAL A 258 3.20 -19.98 -0.38
N ASN A 259 4.27 -20.76 -0.33
CA ASN A 259 4.23 -22.15 0.09
C ASN A 259 3.84 -22.36 1.56
N SER A 260 3.92 -21.33 2.41
CA SER A 260 3.44 -21.38 3.79
C SER A 260 1.97 -20.96 3.95
N GLY A 261 1.20 -20.93 2.86
CA GLY A 261 -0.24 -20.66 2.88
C GLY A 261 -0.62 -19.19 3.09
N MET A 262 0.32 -18.26 2.86
CA MET A 262 0.12 -16.83 3.13
C MET A 262 -0.61 -16.11 1.99
N GLY A 263 -1.82 -16.58 1.67
CA GLY A 263 -2.73 -15.99 0.69
C GLY A 263 -3.39 -14.69 1.17
N ARG A 264 -4.15 -14.05 0.27
CA ARG A 264 -4.94 -12.85 0.59
C ARG A 264 -6.42 -13.11 0.43
N PRO A 265 -7.25 -12.69 1.40
CA PRO A 265 -8.68 -12.86 1.28
C PRO A 265 -9.21 -11.96 0.16
N MET A 266 -10.21 -12.46 -0.58
CA MET A 266 -10.82 -11.73 -1.69
C MET A 266 -11.44 -10.40 -1.23
N GLN A 267 -11.88 -10.32 0.03
CA GLN A 267 -12.44 -9.11 0.60
C GLN A 267 -11.46 -7.95 0.60
N GLU A 268 -10.20 -8.21 0.95
CA GLU A 268 -9.18 -7.17 0.96
C GLU A 268 -8.98 -6.61 -0.46
N VAL A 269 -9.14 -7.42 -1.50
CA VAL A 269 -9.15 -6.96 -2.90
C VAL A 269 -10.37 -6.08 -3.18
N ILE A 270 -11.56 -6.50 -2.74
CA ILE A 270 -12.82 -5.77 -2.95
C ILE A 270 -12.79 -4.41 -2.26
N ASP A 271 -12.33 -4.36 -1.01
CA ASP A 271 -12.31 -3.15 -0.19
C ASP A 271 -11.31 -2.13 -0.72
N LEU A 272 -10.15 -2.59 -1.18
CA LEU A 272 -9.10 -1.73 -1.75
C LEU A 272 -9.30 -1.41 -3.24
N SER A 273 -10.36 -1.95 -3.87
CA SER A 273 -10.64 -1.68 -5.28
C SER A 273 -11.24 -0.29 -5.47
N PRO A 274 -10.63 0.58 -6.29
CA PRO A 274 -11.04 1.97 -6.41
C PRO A 274 -12.42 2.08 -7.04
N THR A 275 -13.26 2.98 -6.52
CA THR A 275 -14.54 3.32 -7.14
C THR A 275 -14.36 4.43 -8.17
N TRP A 276 -15.40 4.77 -8.94
CA TRP A 276 -15.33 5.92 -9.84
C TRP A 276 -15.01 7.23 -9.09
N ALA A 277 -15.59 7.38 -7.88
CA ALA A 277 -15.33 8.51 -7.00
C ALA A 277 -13.85 8.58 -6.61
N SER A 278 -13.20 7.43 -6.42
CA SER A 278 -11.78 7.38 -6.06
C SER A 278 -10.87 8.01 -7.14
N TRP A 279 -11.16 7.78 -8.41
CA TRP A 279 -10.43 8.37 -9.55
C TRP A 279 -10.59 9.89 -9.69
N LEU A 280 -11.56 10.46 -8.98
CA LEU A 280 -11.82 11.88 -8.92
C LEU A 280 -11.57 12.47 -7.53
N SER A 281 -11.04 11.70 -6.58
CA SER A 281 -10.80 12.17 -5.22
C SER A 281 -9.36 12.61 -5.05
N ALA A 282 -9.16 13.90 -4.77
CA ALA A 282 -7.83 14.45 -4.51
C ALA A 282 -7.23 13.90 -3.23
N SER A 283 -5.91 13.71 -3.24
CA SER A 283 -5.16 13.34 -2.04
C SER A 283 -4.87 14.57 -1.18
N PRO A 284 -4.54 14.38 0.11
CA PRO A 284 -4.10 15.47 0.98
C PRO A 284 -2.88 16.25 0.48
N ALA A 285 -2.06 15.64 -0.37
CA ALA A 285 -0.90 16.29 -0.97
C ALA A 285 -1.29 17.24 -2.12
N HIS A 286 -2.55 17.27 -2.58
CA HIS A 286 -2.96 18.12 -3.67
C HIS A 286 -3.04 19.59 -3.23
N THR A 287 -2.35 20.49 -3.93
CA THR A 287 -2.31 21.92 -3.55
C THR A 287 -3.64 22.64 -3.81
N TRP A 288 -4.29 22.34 -4.94
CA TRP A 288 -5.45 23.09 -5.44
C TRP A 288 -6.82 22.50 -5.11
N TRP A 289 -6.88 21.21 -4.79
CA TRP A 289 -8.13 20.50 -4.54
C TRP A 289 -8.13 19.97 -3.11
N PRO A 290 -9.17 20.26 -2.31
CA PRO A 290 -9.31 19.68 -0.97
C PRO A 290 -9.37 18.16 -1.04
N THR A 291 -8.90 17.46 0.00
CA THR A 291 -8.94 16.00 0.03
C THR A 291 -10.35 15.47 -0.25
N GLY A 292 -10.42 14.40 -1.02
CA GLY A 292 -11.68 13.76 -1.38
C GLY A 292 -12.41 14.48 -2.52
N LEU A 293 -12.31 15.80 -2.68
CA LEU A 293 -12.96 16.50 -3.78
C LEU A 293 -12.17 16.38 -5.09
N PRO A 294 -12.83 16.41 -6.26
CA PRO A 294 -14.29 16.46 -6.47
C PRO A 294 -15.07 15.14 -6.29
N GLY A 295 -14.40 13.99 -6.08
CA GLY A 295 -15.04 12.67 -6.09
C GLY A 295 -15.84 12.29 -4.84
N GLY A 296 -15.53 12.86 -3.68
CA GLY A 296 -16.17 12.59 -2.40
C GLY A 296 -15.75 11.28 -1.72
N SER A 297 -14.67 10.62 -2.14
CA SER A 297 -14.19 9.40 -1.49
C SER A 297 -13.51 9.72 -0.15
N PRO A 298 -13.66 8.85 0.88
CA PRO A 298 -12.95 9.01 2.15
C PRO A 298 -11.43 8.99 1.96
N GLU A 299 -10.71 9.54 2.95
CA GLU A 299 -9.24 9.62 3.01
C GLU A 299 -8.58 8.26 3.27
N PHE A 300 -8.78 7.31 2.36
CA PHE A 300 -8.01 6.08 2.32
C PHE A 300 -7.00 6.18 1.18
N SER A 301 -5.72 5.87 1.42
CA SER A 301 -4.62 6.15 0.49
C SER A 301 -4.83 5.54 -0.90
N GLU A 302 -5.47 4.38 -0.95
CA GLU A 302 -5.77 3.61 -2.16
C GLU A 302 -6.97 4.17 -2.94
N HIS A 303 -7.71 5.12 -2.37
CA HIS A 303 -8.93 5.70 -2.94
C HIS A 303 -8.82 7.18 -3.31
N VAL A 304 -7.68 7.84 -3.12
CA VAL A 304 -7.46 9.23 -3.52
C VAL A 304 -6.59 9.31 -4.78
N LEU A 305 -7.19 9.01 -5.93
CA LEU A 305 -6.51 8.74 -7.21
C LEU A 305 -6.70 9.85 -8.25
N PHE A 306 -6.99 11.08 -7.81
CA PHE A 306 -7.18 12.19 -8.74
C PHE A 306 -5.86 12.69 -9.32
N SER A 307 -5.80 12.73 -10.65
CA SER A 307 -4.64 13.26 -11.38
C SER A 307 -4.64 14.79 -11.52
N GLY A 308 -5.76 15.46 -11.24
CA GLY A 308 -6.04 16.84 -11.64
C GLY A 308 -7.07 16.90 -12.77
N LEU A 309 -7.83 17.99 -12.84
CA LEU A 309 -8.89 18.19 -13.82
C LEU A 309 -8.30 18.37 -15.23
N LEU A 310 -7.23 19.15 -15.38
CA LEU A 310 -6.60 19.38 -16.68
C LEU A 310 -5.93 18.13 -17.25
N PRO A 311 -5.13 17.34 -16.50
CA PRO A 311 -4.64 16.05 -16.99
C PRO A 311 -5.75 15.14 -17.51
N ILE A 312 -6.87 15.04 -16.79
CA ILE A 312 -8.02 14.22 -17.19
C ILE A 312 -8.64 14.76 -18.47
N LEU A 313 -9.04 16.04 -18.52
CA LEU A 313 -9.70 16.64 -19.69
C LEU A 313 -8.80 16.63 -20.92
N LEU A 314 -7.51 16.97 -20.76
CA LEU A 314 -6.54 16.94 -21.85
C LEU A 314 -6.31 15.51 -22.34
N SER A 315 -6.25 14.51 -21.45
CA SER A 315 -6.07 13.11 -21.89
C SER A 315 -7.25 12.61 -22.75
N ILE A 316 -8.48 13.04 -22.46
CA ILE A 316 -9.67 12.76 -23.28
C ILE A 316 -9.56 13.47 -24.63
N GLY A 317 -9.17 14.75 -24.63
CA GLY A 317 -8.90 15.49 -25.87
C GLY A 317 -7.82 14.82 -26.73
N VAL A 318 -6.79 14.27 -26.09
CA VAL A 318 -5.71 13.52 -26.74
C VAL A 318 -6.20 12.20 -27.34
N LEU A 319 -7.18 11.51 -26.75
CA LEU A 319 -7.79 10.33 -27.38
C LEU A 319 -8.42 10.70 -28.73
N ILE A 320 -9.21 11.77 -28.75
CA ILE A 320 -9.91 12.24 -29.96
C ILE A 320 -8.90 12.69 -31.01
N TRP A 321 -7.92 13.50 -30.59
CA TRP A 321 -6.87 14.00 -31.47
C TRP A 321 -5.98 12.88 -32.00
N GLY A 322 -5.55 11.95 -31.13
CA GLY A 322 -4.70 10.81 -31.46
C GLY A 322 -5.38 9.86 -32.44
N LEU A 323 -6.69 9.62 -32.30
CA LEU A 323 -7.47 8.83 -33.26
C LEU A 323 -7.48 9.46 -34.66
N ARG A 324 -7.66 10.78 -34.76
CA ARG A 324 -7.60 11.52 -36.03
C ARG A 324 -6.20 11.53 -36.64
N ASN A 325 -5.17 11.50 -35.80
CA ASN A 325 -3.76 11.62 -36.21
C ASN A 325 -2.97 10.31 -36.07
N ARG A 326 -3.64 9.15 -35.97
CA ARG A 326 -3.02 7.83 -35.75
C ARG A 326 -2.00 7.41 -36.81
N HIS A 327 -2.06 8.04 -37.98
CA HIS A 327 -1.10 7.82 -39.08
C HIS A 327 0.25 8.51 -38.85
N GLN A 328 0.30 9.50 -37.95
CA GLN A 328 1.53 10.16 -37.53
C GLN A 328 2.08 9.46 -36.28
N SER A 329 3.40 9.29 -36.18
CA SER A 329 4.01 8.60 -35.02
C SER A 329 3.65 9.25 -33.68
N ALA A 330 3.57 10.59 -33.62
CA ALA A 330 3.16 11.30 -32.41
C ALA A 330 1.68 11.06 -32.05
N GLY A 331 0.78 11.08 -33.04
CA GLY A 331 -0.65 10.78 -32.83
C GLY A 331 -0.90 9.33 -32.43
N ALA A 332 -0.17 8.39 -33.03
CA ALA A 332 -0.15 6.99 -32.66
C ALA A 332 0.26 6.76 -31.20
N LEU A 333 1.41 7.31 -30.78
CA LEU A 333 1.89 7.19 -29.40
C LEU A 333 0.93 7.87 -28.42
N ALA A 334 0.43 9.05 -28.75
CA ALA A 334 -0.51 9.77 -27.90
C ALA A 334 -1.80 8.96 -27.69
N LEU A 335 -2.33 8.35 -28.74
CA LEU A 335 -3.50 7.48 -28.66
C LEU A 335 -3.21 6.24 -27.82
N ILE A 336 -2.12 5.52 -28.08
CA ILE A 336 -1.78 4.30 -27.34
C ILE A 336 -1.67 4.60 -25.84
N LEU A 337 -0.88 5.61 -25.45
CA LEU A 337 -0.66 5.93 -24.04
C LEU A 337 -1.95 6.36 -23.33
N SER A 338 -2.71 7.28 -23.91
CA SER A 338 -3.97 7.72 -23.32
C SER A 338 -5.01 6.58 -23.28
N SER A 339 -5.13 5.77 -24.34
CA SER A 339 -6.05 4.63 -24.35
C SER A 339 -5.66 3.57 -23.33
N THR A 340 -4.36 3.32 -23.13
CA THR A 340 -3.89 2.43 -22.07
C THR A 340 -4.26 2.95 -20.69
N ALA A 341 -4.04 4.24 -20.41
CA ALA A 341 -4.40 4.83 -19.12
C ALA A 341 -5.90 4.66 -18.83
N TRP A 342 -6.76 5.00 -19.78
CA TRP A 342 -8.20 4.88 -19.62
C TRP A 342 -8.67 3.42 -19.57
N ALA A 343 -8.08 2.51 -20.34
CA ALA A 343 -8.38 1.09 -20.25
C ALA A 343 -8.05 0.51 -18.88
N LEU A 344 -6.88 0.86 -18.31
CA LEU A 344 -6.51 0.43 -16.96
C LEU A 344 -7.48 0.95 -15.89
N ILE A 345 -7.91 2.21 -16.00
CA ILE A 345 -8.94 2.78 -15.12
C ILE A 345 -10.23 1.97 -15.23
N LEU A 346 -10.71 1.70 -16.46
CA LEU A 346 -11.95 0.96 -16.69
C LEU A 346 -11.89 -0.51 -16.22
N ILE A 347 -10.71 -1.14 -16.29
CA ILE A 347 -10.51 -2.51 -15.80
C ILE A 347 -10.54 -2.56 -14.27
N THR A 348 -9.96 -1.56 -13.61
CA THR A 348 -9.71 -1.57 -12.16
C THR A 348 -10.78 -0.86 -11.35
N VAL A 349 -11.59 0.00 -11.97
CA VAL A 349 -12.71 0.65 -11.30
C VAL A 349 -13.77 -0.37 -10.88
N ARG A 350 -14.28 -0.19 -9.67
CA ARG A 350 -15.46 -0.85 -9.13
C ARG A 350 -16.69 0.01 -9.43
N TRP A 351 -17.54 -0.50 -10.31
CA TRP A 351 -18.76 0.14 -10.77
C TRP A 351 -19.88 0.03 -9.71
N PRO A 352 -20.92 0.90 -9.79
CA PRO A 352 -22.14 0.70 -9.02
C PRO A 352 -22.69 -0.72 -9.22
N GLY A 353 -23.09 -1.39 -8.13
CA GLY A 353 -23.46 -2.81 -8.15
C GLY A 353 -22.30 -3.78 -7.89
N GLY A 354 -21.09 -3.28 -7.64
CA GLY A 354 -19.96 -4.09 -7.16
C GLY A 354 -19.09 -4.70 -8.26
N PHE A 355 -19.51 -4.64 -9.53
CA PHE A 355 -18.74 -5.20 -10.65
C PHE A 355 -17.40 -4.46 -10.85
N SER A 356 -16.32 -5.23 -10.98
CA SER A 356 -15.01 -4.75 -11.42
C SER A 356 -14.31 -5.89 -12.15
N LEU A 357 -13.81 -5.63 -13.36
CA LEU A 357 -13.11 -6.67 -14.12
C LEU A 357 -11.86 -7.17 -13.38
N TRP A 358 -11.18 -6.29 -12.65
CA TRP A 358 -10.07 -6.67 -11.78
C TRP A 358 -10.49 -7.65 -10.67
N VAL A 359 -11.58 -7.32 -9.96
CA VAL A 359 -12.12 -8.18 -8.87
C VAL A 359 -12.48 -9.55 -9.43
N GLU A 360 -13.19 -9.62 -10.55
CA GLU A 360 -13.55 -10.87 -11.24
C GLU A 360 -12.33 -11.72 -11.62
N LEU A 361 -11.25 -11.08 -12.08
CA LEU A 361 -10.00 -11.76 -12.41
C LEU A 361 -9.30 -12.27 -11.17
N ALA A 362 -9.24 -11.48 -10.10
CA ALA A 362 -8.59 -11.85 -8.84
C ALA A 362 -9.36 -12.93 -8.07
N GLU A 363 -10.68 -13.02 -8.26
CA GLU A 363 -11.47 -14.13 -7.75
C GLU A 363 -11.05 -15.44 -8.41
N LYS A 364 -10.90 -15.45 -9.74
CA LYS A 364 -10.58 -16.64 -10.55
C LYS A 364 -9.09 -17.01 -10.56
N ILE A 365 -8.21 -16.04 -10.32
CA ILE A 365 -6.76 -16.21 -10.36
C ILE A 365 -6.20 -15.75 -9.02
N GLU A 366 -6.17 -16.67 -8.07
CA GLU A 366 -5.75 -16.40 -6.68
C GLU A 366 -4.43 -15.62 -6.54
N PRO A 367 -3.35 -15.89 -7.33
CA PRO A 367 -2.13 -15.10 -7.25
C PRO A 367 -2.32 -13.59 -7.49
N LEU A 368 -3.36 -13.16 -8.21
CA LEU A 368 -3.64 -11.73 -8.41
C LEU A 368 -4.08 -11.04 -7.12
N ARG A 369 -4.59 -11.78 -6.12
CA ARG A 369 -4.99 -11.23 -4.81
C ARG A 369 -3.79 -10.66 -4.04
N ALA A 370 -2.56 -11.06 -4.37
CA ALA A 370 -1.35 -10.42 -3.85
C ALA A 370 -1.27 -8.92 -4.20
N PHE A 371 -1.91 -8.50 -5.30
CA PHE A 371 -2.01 -7.13 -5.82
C PHE A 371 -3.36 -6.46 -5.50
N ARG A 372 -3.93 -6.81 -4.34
CA ARG A 372 -5.19 -6.26 -3.79
C ARG A 372 -5.33 -4.74 -3.83
N ALA A 373 -4.27 -4.00 -3.55
CA ALA A 373 -4.26 -2.53 -3.55
C ALA A 373 -4.12 -1.97 -4.98
N ILE A 374 -5.05 -2.33 -5.87
CA ILE A 374 -4.96 -2.06 -7.31
C ILE A 374 -5.01 -0.57 -7.63
N GLY A 375 -5.59 0.26 -6.76
CA GLY A 375 -5.60 1.72 -6.90
C GLY A 375 -4.20 2.33 -7.04
N ARG A 376 -3.16 1.67 -6.51
CA ARG A 376 -1.75 2.07 -6.66
C ARG A 376 -1.27 2.10 -8.12
N ILE A 377 -1.99 1.49 -9.06
CA ILE A 377 -1.70 1.61 -10.51
C ILE A 377 -1.81 3.05 -11.02
N HIS A 378 -2.45 3.94 -10.25
CA HIS A 378 -2.65 5.35 -10.57
C HIS A 378 -1.38 6.09 -10.96
N ILE A 379 -0.23 5.80 -10.34
CA ILE A 379 1.04 6.44 -10.71
C ILE A 379 1.42 6.17 -12.17
N LEU A 380 1.09 4.99 -12.70
CA LEU A 380 1.33 4.65 -14.10
C LEU A 380 0.26 5.25 -15.00
N THR A 381 -1.03 5.18 -14.63
CA THR A 381 -2.09 5.78 -15.47
C THR A 381 -1.88 7.29 -15.59
N HIS A 382 -1.44 7.95 -14.52
CA HIS A 382 -1.07 9.36 -14.52
C HIS A 382 0.12 9.64 -15.47
N ALA A 383 1.20 8.86 -15.35
CA ALA A 383 2.36 9.01 -16.23
C ALA A 383 2.02 8.77 -17.70
N LEU A 384 1.16 7.79 -18.00
CA LEU A 384 0.66 7.50 -19.34
C LEU A 384 -0.20 8.65 -19.91
N MET A 385 -1.12 9.22 -19.12
CA MET A 385 -1.92 10.38 -19.52
C MET A 385 -1.02 11.56 -19.93
N LEU A 386 -0.05 11.91 -19.07
CA LEU A 386 0.85 13.03 -19.32
C LEU A 386 1.84 12.74 -20.47
N GLY A 387 2.28 11.50 -20.63
CA GLY A 387 3.01 11.07 -21.81
C GLY A 387 2.21 11.29 -23.09
N GLY A 388 0.93 10.89 -23.11
CA GLY A 388 0.03 11.10 -24.24
C GLY A 388 -0.15 12.58 -24.58
N ILE A 389 -0.36 13.43 -23.57
CA ILE A 389 -0.43 14.90 -23.70
C ILE A 389 0.87 15.46 -24.28
N GLY A 390 2.03 14.99 -23.80
CA GLY A 390 3.34 15.39 -24.32
C GLY A 390 3.51 15.11 -25.82
N PHE A 391 3.05 13.94 -26.31
CA PHE A 391 3.13 13.61 -27.74
C PHE A 391 2.16 14.44 -28.59
N ALA A 392 0.96 14.74 -28.09
CA ALA A 392 0.05 15.66 -28.76
C ALA A 392 0.66 17.07 -28.87
N PHE A 393 1.25 17.58 -27.79
CA PHE A 393 1.94 18.88 -27.80
C PHE A 393 3.18 18.88 -28.68
N THR A 394 3.91 17.77 -28.77
CA THR A 394 5.02 17.60 -29.73
C THR A 394 4.55 17.84 -31.16
N ALA A 395 3.40 17.29 -31.56
CA ALA A 395 2.85 17.51 -32.90
C ALA A 395 2.41 18.96 -33.12
N LEU A 396 1.77 19.59 -32.11
CA LEU A 396 1.38 21.00 -32.18
C LEU A 396 2.59 21.93 -32.34
N ILE A 397 3.67 21.70 -31.58
CA ILE A 397 4.89 22.50 -31.67
C ILE A 397 5.57 22.31 -33.04
N ARG A 398 5.61 21.08 -33.56
CA ARG A 398 6.20 20.77 -34.86
C ARG A 398 5.37 21.27 -36.06
N SER A 399 4.11 21.65 -35.85
CA SER A 399 3.29 22.26 -36.91
C SER A 399 3.81 23.62 -37.38
N GLY A 400 4.68 24.26 -36.61
CA GLY A 400 5.21 25.61 -36.89
C GLY A 400 4.23 26.74 -36.56
N SER A 401 2.98 26.44 -36.18
CA SER A 401 2.02 27.46 -35.76
C SER A 401 2.40 28.02 -34.39
N ARG A 402 2.80 29.30 -34.37
CA ARG A 402 3.19 30.02 -33.16
C ARG A 402 2.05 30.04 -32.12
N GLY A 403 0.82 30.27 -32.55
CA GLY A 403 -0.35 30.30 -31.67
C GLY A 403 -0.60 28.95 -31.00
N LEU A 404 -0.60 27.85 -31.77
CA LEU A 404 -0.79 26.51 -31.22
C LEU A 404 0.34 26.10 -30.27
N SER A 405 1.57 26.47 -30.60
CA SER A 405 2.74 26.21 -29.75
C SER A 405 2.66 26.95 -28.41
N GLN A 406 2.21 28.22 -28.43
CA GLN A 406 1.99 29.02 -27.23
C GLN A 406 0.86 28.44 -26.38
N THR A 407 -0.27 28.07 -26.99
CA THR A 407 -1.39 27.43 -26.29
C THR A 407 -0.96 26.13 -25.63
N ALA A 408 -0.21 25.28 -26.33
CA ALA A 408 0.34 24.05 -25.75
C ALA A 408 1.27 24.32 -24.56
N GLY A 409 2.12 25.35 -24.67
CA GLY A 409 2.99 25.79 -23.57
C GLY A 409 2.22 26.28 -22.34
N VAL A 410 1.18 27.10 -22.53
CA VAL A 410 0.32 27.57 -21.44
C VAL A 410 -0.43 26.41 -20.81
N LEU A 411 -1.08 25.56 -21.60
CA LEU A 411 -1.81 24.40 -21.08
C LEU A 411 -0.89 23.47 -20.29
N LEU A 412 0.33 23.22 -20.76
CA LEU A 412 1.31 22.44 -20.03
C LEU A 412 1.71 23.11 -18.71
N ALA A 413 1.97 24.42 -18.72
CA ALA A 413 2.33 25.14 -17.50
C ALA A 413 1.20 25.07 -16.46
N VAL A 414 -0.06 25.28 -16.86
CA VAL A 414 -1.20 25.19 -15.94
C VAL A 414 -1.41 23.74 -15.47
N THR A 415 -1.21 22.75 -16.35
CA THR A 415 -1.27 21.31 -15.97
C THR A 415 -0.20 20.97 -14.93
N ILE A 416 1.01 21.48 -15.09
CA ILE A 416 2.10 21.31 -14.12
C ILE A 416 1.76 21.99 -12.81
N LEU A 417 1.27 23.24 -12.85
CA LEU A 417 0.86 23.97 -11.66
C LEU A 417 -0.22 23.22 -10.89
N GLU A 418 -1.25 22.73 -11.57
CA GLU A 418 -2.28 21.88 -10.94
C GLU A 418 -1.67 20.62 -10.33
N GLY A 419 -0.74 19.98 -11.03
CA GLY A 419 -0.02 18.79 -10.58
C GLY A 419 1.06 19.02 -9.51
N ILE A 420 1.19 20.22 -8.92
CA ILE A 420 2.10 20.46 -7.78
C ILE A 420 1.48 19.92 -6.49
N GLY A 421 2.26 19.11 -5.78
CA GLY A 421 1.90 18.57 -4.48
C GLY A 421 2.61 19.29 -3.34
N SER A 422 1.85 19.83 -2.40
CA SER A 422 2.35 20.40 -1.15
C SER A 422 1.68 19.64 -0.01
N ARG A 423 2.42 19.28 1.04
CA ARG A 423 2.01 18.33 2.12
C ARG A 423 2.25 16.86 1.79
N GLN A 424 3.47 16.54 1.37
CA GLN A 424 3.92 15.15 1.38
C GLN A 424 3.81 14.57 2.80
N PRO A 425 3.13 13.42 2.99
CA PRO A 425 3.15 12.72 4.28
C PRO A 425 4.59 12.42 4.71
N ALA A 426 4.91 12.77 5.95
CA ALA A 426 6.25 12.67 6.50
C ALA A 426 6.19 12.40 8.01
N TYR A 427 7.21 11.72 8.52
CA TYR A 427 7.45 11.58 9.96
C TYR A 427 8.80 12.20 10.33
N THR A 428 8.95 12.60 11.59
CA THR A 428 10.21 13.20 12.06
C THR A 428 11.23 12.11 12.40
N VAL A 429 12.49 12.34 12.03
CA VAL A 429 13.60 11.46 12.37
C VAL A 429 13.75 11.35 13.89
N HIS A 430 13.60 12.46 14.60
CA HIS A 430 13.70 12.50 16.05
C HIS A 430 12.66 11.59 16.73
N GLU A 431 11.39 11.66 16.32
CA GLU A 431 10.35 10.80 16.89
C GLU A 431 10.66 9.31 16.71
N ALA A 432 11.05 8.89 15.49
CA ALA A 432 11.39 7.50 15.24
C ALA A 432 12.58 7.01 16.08
N GLN A 433 13.59 7.87 16.28
CA GLN A 433 14.75 7.58 17.11
C GLN A 433 14.38 7.54 18.60
N SER A 434 13.63 8.52 19.10
CA SER A 434 13.19 8.58 20.50
C SER A 434 12.36 7.35 20.89
N ARG A 435 11.43 6.92 20.03
CA ARG A 435 10.63 5.70 20.28
C ARG A 435 11.48 4.44 20.37
N ARG A 436 12.44 4.29 19.45
CA ARG A 436 13.38 3.17 19.42
C ARG A 436 14.26 3.17 20.67
N ASP A 437 14.91 4.29 20.96
CA ASP A 437 15.91 4.39 22.02
C ASP A 437 15.25 4.23 23.40
N ALA A 438 14.03 4.74 23.58
CA ALA A 438 13.23 4.53 24.78
C ALA A 438 12.88 3.06 25.00
N LEU A 439 12.51 2.35 23.92
CA LEU A 439 12.19 0.93 24.02
C LEU A 439 13.44 0.07 24.27
N VAL A 440 14.59 0.42 23.68
CA VAL A 440 15.87 -0.21 24.02
C VAL A 440 16.20 -0.02 25.49
N HIS A 441 16.00 1.18 26.04
CA HIS A 441 16.20 1.43 27.47
C HIS A 441 15.24 0.61 28.35
N ALA A 442 13.95 0.59 28.01
CA ALA A 442 12.95 -0.22 28.74
C ALA A 442 13.24 -1.72 28.66
N TRP A 443 13.75 -2.20 27.51
CA TRP A 443 14.20 -3.58 27.33
C TRP A 443 15.38 -3.90 28.26
N ALA A 444 16.37 -3.01 28.36
CA ALA A 444 17.49 -3.18 29.27
C ALA A 444 17.03 -3.30 30.74
N LEU A 445 16.07 -2.47 31.16
CA LEU A 445 15.47 -2.53 32.50
C LEU A 445 14.64 -3.81 32.73
N ALA A 446 14.04 -4.37 31.68
CA ALA A 446 13.30 -5.63 31.70
C ALA A 446 14.20 -6.88 31.60
N GLY A 447 15.49 -6.76 31.93
CA GLY A 447 16.44 -7.87 32.03
C GLY A 447 17.33 -8.09 30.80
N ASP A 448 17.22 -7.24 29.78
CA ASP A 448 18.12 -7.21 28.61
C ASP A 448 18.33 -8.56 27.90
N LYS A 449 17.30 -9.40 27.83
CA LYS A 449 17.42 -10.73 27.22
C LYS A 449 17.51 -10.67 25.69
N PRO A 450 17.95 -11.75 25.01
CA PRO A 450 18.16 -11.75 23.55
C PRO A 450 16.92 -11.50 22.68
N VAL A 451 15.71 -11.72 23.20
CA VAL A 451 14.45 -11.53 22.48
C VAL A 451 13.56 -10.52 23.21
N LEU A 452 13.00 -9.57 22.46
CA LEU A 452 12.01 -8.61 22.96
C LEU A 452 10.59 -9.10 22.69
N ALA A 453 9.70 -8.96 23.67
CA ALA A 453 8.26 -8.93 23.45
C ALA A 453 7.69 -7.62 24.01
N PHE A 454 7.47 -6.65 23.12
CA PHE A 454 6.88 -5.38 23.49
C PHE A 454 5.35 -5.48 23.52
N ALA A 455 4.82 -5.38 24.73
CA ALA A 455 3.46 -5.72 25.06
C ALA A 455 2.76 -4.60 25.88
N PRO A 456 2.58 -3.40 25.30
CA PRO A 456 2.06 -2.24 26.02
C PRO A 456 0.55 -2.26 26.32
N GLY A 457 -0.18 -3.27 25.88
CA GLY A 457 -1.64 -3.26 25.86
C GLY A 457 -2.16 -2.25 24.84
N TYR A 458 -3.28 -1.59 25.17
CA TYR A 458 -3.87 -0.60 24.28
C TYR A 458 -3.24 0.77 24.50
N THR A 459 -2.98 1.47 23.39
CA THR A 459 -2.51 2.85 23.42
C THR A 459 -3.33 3.71 22.48
N ASN A 460 -3.13 5.03 22.52
CA ASN A 460 -3.65 5.94 21.50
C ASN A 460 -2.88 5.87 20.16
N GLN A 461 -1.85 5.02 20.06
CA GLN A 461 -1.04 4.84 18.86
C GLN A 461 -1.61 3.71 17.98
N PRO A 462 -1.51 3.82 16.64
CA PRO A 462 -1.83 2.72 15.74
C PRO A 462 -0.98 1.47 16.03
N ASP A 463 -1.62 0.28 16.02
CA ASP A 463 -0.94 -1.02 16.24
C ASP A 463 0.36 -1.18 15.41
N PRO A 464 0.41 -0.82 14.11
CA PRO A 464 1.65 -0.92 13.32
C PRO A 464 2.84 -0.17 13.93
N HIS A 465 2.62 0.98 14.59
CA HIS A 465 3.70 1.77 15.17
C HIS A 465 4.37 1.03 16.31
N ILE A 466 3.57 0.40 17.18
CA ILE A 466 4.04 -0.40 18.33
C ILE A 466 4.90 -1.57 17.85
N GLN A 467 4.41 -2.29 16.83
CA GLN A 467 5.13 -3.43 16.27
C GLN A 467 6.47 -3.00 15.62
N LEU A 468 6.46 -1.87 14.90
CA LEU A 468 7.67 -1.32 14.26
C LEU A 468 8.65 -0.72 15.26
N ASP A 469 8.19 -0.21 16.41
CA ASP A 469 9.07 0.23 17.49
C ASP A 469 9.91 -0.93 18.02
N ALA A 470 9.27 -2.07 18.30
CA ALA A 470 9.94 -3.28 18.76
C ALA A 470 10.93 -3.82 17.73
N TRP A 471 10.55 -3.86 16.44
CA TRP A 471 11.47 -4.30 15.39
C TRP A 471 12.63 -3.32 15.19
N SER A 472 12.37 -2.02 15.29
CA SER A 472 13.41 -0.99 15.24
C SER A 472 14.41 -1.12 16.40
N ALA A 473 13.94 -1.42 17.61
CA ALA A 473 14.78 -1.67 18.78
C ALA A 473 15.63 -2.94 18.59
N ALA A 474 15.02 -4.03 18.12
CA ALA A 474 15.70 -5.28 17.79
C ALA A 474 16.82 -5.09 16.75
N LEU A 475 16.55 -4.38 15.64
CA LEU A 475 17.56 -4.09 14.62
C LEU A 475 18.71 -3.22 15.13
N SER A 476 18.44 -2.25 16.02
CA SER A 476 19.51 -1.40 16.57
C SER A 476 20.43 -2.09 17.57
N THR A 477 19.98 -3.22 18.13
CA THR A 477 20.71 -4.00 19.12
C THR A 477 21.28 -5.29 18.54
N GLY A 478 20.97 -5.61 17.27
CA GLY A 478 21.36 -6.86 16.62
C GLY A 478 20.66 -8.09 17.22
N ARG A 479 19.41 -7.92 17.69
CA ARG A 479 18.63 -8.93 18.42
C ARG A 479 17.28 -9.23 17.74
N HIS A 480 16.46 -10.05 18.37
CA HIS A 480 15.17 -10.47 17.83
C HIS A 480 13.99 -9.90 18.63
N THR A 481 12.81 -9.91 18.02
CA THR A 481 11.55 -9.55 18.66
C THR A 481 10.42 -10.48 18.21
N ILE A 482 9.51 -10.77 19.14
CA ILE A 482 8.25 -11.49 18.86
C ILE A 482 7.31 -10.61 18.03
N ASN A 483 7.31 -9.30 18.30
CA ASN A 483 6.56 -8.30 17.52
C ASN A 483 6.92 -8.33 16.04
N GLY A 484 6.02 -7.81 15.20
CA GLY A 484 6.33 -7.56 13.80
C GLY A 484 5.19 -6.93 13.03
N TYR A 485 5.53 -6.32 11.90
CA TYR A 485 4.63 -5.70 10.97
C TYR A 485 5.11 -5.95 9.55
N THR A 486 4.25 -6.50 8.71
CA THR A 486 4.49 -6.61 7.27
C THR A 486 3.18 -6.44 6.51
N GLY A 487 3.18 -6.62 5.20
CA GLY A 487 1.94 -6.69 4.44
C GLY A 487 0.97 -7.74 5.03
N GLY A 488 1.47 -8.82 5.64
CA GLY A 488 0.71 -9.84 6.37
C GLY A 488 1.34 -10.19 7.73
N ALA A 489 0.93 -11.30 8.35
CA ALA A 489 1.59 -11.82 9.54
C ALA A 489 1.37 -13.34 9.67
N PRO A 490 2.25 -14.07 10.38
CA PRO A 490 2.02 -15.47 10.68
C PRO A 490 0.76 -15.62 11.54
N LEU A 491 -0.07 -16.63 11.26
CA LEU A 491 -1.33 -16.85 11.99
C LEU A 491 -1.12 -16.96 13.52
N SER A 492 -0.02 -17.57 13.94
CA SER A 492 0.34 -17.68 15.36
C SER A 492 0.47 -16.32 16.06
N HIS A 493 0.91 -15.28 15.35
CA HIS A 493 1.20 -13.97 15.94
C HIS A 493 -0.01 -13.02 15.95
N LEU A 494 -1.06 -13.32 15.19
CA LEU A 494 -2.16 -12.40 14.94
C LEU A 494 -2.83 -11.89 16.23
N ARG A 495 -3.08 -12.78 17.19
CA ARG A 495 -3.68 -12.43 18.48
C ARG A 495 -2.86 -11.39 19.25
N PHE A 496 -1.54 -11.57 19.27
CA PHE A 496 -0.62 -10.67 19.95
C PHE A 496 -0.43 -9.36 19.18
N ILE A 497 -0.40 -9.40 17.85
CA ILE A 497 -0.20 -8.19 17.03
C ILE A 497 -1.34 -7.19 17.23
N TRP A 498 -2.58 -7.67 17.28
CA TRP A 498 -3.76 -6.84 17.52
C TRP A 498 -4.00 -6.55 19.00
N ASN A 499 -3.55 -7.41 19.90
CA ASN A 499 -3.65 -7.15 21.33
C ASN A 499 -2.30 -7.40 22.01
N PRO A 500 -1.36 -6.45 21.94
CA PRO A 500 -0.02 -6.65 22.44
C PRO A 500 -0.01 -6.47 23.95
N SER A 501 -0.68 -7.35 24.70
CA SER A 501 -0.65 -7.36 26.17
C SER A 501 0.35 -8.40 26.68
N ALA A 502 0.84 -8.23 27.92
CA ALA A 502 1.81 -9.16 28.50
C ALA A 502 1.27 -10.60 28.56
N GLU A 503 -0.04 -10.76 28.81
CA GLU A 503 -0.71 -12.06 28.77
C GLU A 503 -0.63 -12.69 27.37
N GLN A 504 -0.96 -11.93 26.33
CA GLN A 504 -0.90 -12.42 24.95
C GLN A 504 0.54 -12.68 24.48
N ALA A 505 1.49 -11.88 24.95
CA ALA A 505 2.91 -12.12 24.72
C ALA A 505 3.34 -13.46 25.32
N ASN A 506 3.03 -13.72 26.60
CA ASN A 506 3.38 -14.97 27.27
C ASN A 506 2.71 -16.17 26.60
N ALA A 507 1.41 -16.08 26.29
CA ALA A 507 0.71 -17.14 25.58
C ALA A 507 1.34 -17.44 24.22
N LEU A 508 1.78 -16.41 23.50
CA LEU A 508 2.47 -16.57 22.23
C LEU A 508 3.86 -17.20 22.40
N ILE A 509 4.66 -16.72 23.36
CA ILE A 509 5.98 -17.25 23.71
C ILE A 509 5.88 -18.74 24.01
N ASP A 510 4.92 -19.14 24.85
CA ASP A 510 4.66 -20.54 25.19
C ASP A 510 4.25 -21.35 23.95
N SER A 511 3.37 -20.82 23.11
CA SER A 511 2.90 -21.52 21.89
C SER A 511 3.98 -21.69 20.82
N LEU A 512 5.01 -20.86 20.84
CA LEU A 512 6.14 -20.90 19.90
C LEU A 512 7.33 -21.69 20.46
N ASP A 513 7.21 -22.27 21.65
CA ASP A 513 8.28 -22.96 22.38
C ASP A 513 9.55 -22.08 22.55
N VAL A 514 9.39 -20.76 22.67
CA VAL A 514 10.52 -19.85 22.92
C VAL A 514 10.83 -19.85 24.42
N PRO A 515 12.08 -20.13 24.84
CA PRO A 515 12.40 -20.16 26.27
C PRO A 515 12.11 -18.82 26.95
N ALA A 516 11.25 -18.80 27.97
CA ALA A 516 10.93 -17.58 28.71
C ALA A 516 12.17 -16.91 29.33
N SER A 517 13.25 -17.65 29.57
CA SER A 517 14.56 -17.13 29.98
C SER A 517 15.23 -16.23 28.95
N GLU A 518 14.86 -16.35 27.67
CA GLU A 518 15.41 -15.59 26.55
C GLU A 518 14.58 -14.37 26.15
N VAL A 519 13.37 -14.23 26.71
CA VAL A 519 12.44 -13.15 26.36
C VAL A 519 12.30 -12.12 27.48
N SER A 520 12.53 -10.85 27.16
CA SER A 520 12.17 -9.69 27.98
C SER A 520 10.81 -9.17 27.53
N VAL A 521 9.81 -9.28 28.41
CA VAL A 521 8.47 -8.73 28.18
C VAL A 521 8.45 -7.30 28.71
N VAL A 522 8.24 -6.33 27.82
CA VAL A 522 8.23 -4.90 28.14
C VAL A 522 6.81 -4.38 27.97
N SER A 523 6.22 -3.82 29.02
CA SER A 523 4.83 -3.33 28.98
C SER A 523 4.69 -1.81 28.83
N ARG A 524 5.78 -1.05 28.88
CA ARG A 524 5.73 0.42 28.72
C ARG A 524 7.03 0.95 28.11
N TYR A 525 6.92 2.11 27.46
CA TYR A 525 8.08 2.96 27.20
C TYR A 525 8.55 3.57 28.53
N ALA A 526 9.72 4.21 28.52
CA ALA A 526 10.06 5.14 29.59
C ALA A 526 9.03 6.26 29.66
N ASP A 527 8.56 6.60 30.88
CA ASP A 527 7.47 7.57 31.10
C ASP A 527 7.76 8.92 30.44
N GLU A 528 8.99 9.42 30.57
CA GLU A 528 9.44 10.69 29.96
C GLU A 528 9.21 10.73 28.43
N VAL A 529 9.46 9.59 27.76
CA VAL A 529 9.31 9.50 26.30
C VAL A 529 7.84 9.30 25.93
N ALA A 530 7.11 8.48 26.66
CA ALA A 530 5.67 8.35 26.48
C ALA A 530 4.98 9.72 26.59
N ASP A 531 5.32 10.50 27.61
CA ASP A 531 4.80 11.85 27.83
C ASP A 531 5.20 12.80 26.69
N SER A 532 6.47 12.79 26.27
CA SER A 532 6.96 13.67 25.19
C SER A 532 6.31 13.40 23.83
N LEU A 533 5.88 12.15 23.61
CA LEU A 533 5.23 11.70 22.38
C LEU A 533 3.71 11.67 22.49
N GLY A 534 3.15 12.05 23.65
CA GLY A 534 1.72 11.97 23.93
C GLY A 534 1.16 10.56 23.81
N ILE A 535 1.93 9.54 24.19
CA ILE A 535 1.49 8.13 24.19
C ILE A 535 0.66 7.90 25.45
N GLU A 536 -0.63 7.66 25.24
CA GLU A 536 -1.57 7.34 26.32
C GLU A 536 -1.80 5.84 26.38
N TYR A 537 -1.58 5.24 27.54
CA TYR A 537 -1.98 3.86 27.83
C TYR A 537 -3.46 3.80 28.18
N ARG A 538 -4.15 2.78 27.67
CA ARG A 538 -5.58 2.59 27.84
C ARG A 538 -5.86 1.16 28.29
N ASP A 539 -6.87 1.01 29.14
CA ASP A 539 -7.31 -0.31 29.59
C ASP A 539 -8.05 -1.07 28.46
N GLN A 540 -8.55 -0.34 27.46
CA GLN A 540 -9.27 -0.91 26.32
C GLN A 540 -9.02 -0.12 25.02
N ARG A 541 -9.32 -0.75 23.89
CA ARG A 541 -9.35 -0.07 22.58
C ARG A 541 -10.32 1.09 22.60
N ALA A 542 -10.03 2.14 21.83
CA ALA A 542 -10.95 3.23 21.61
C ALA A 542 -12.30 2.69 21.11
N LEU A 543 -13.39 3.11 21.74
CA LEU A 543 -14.73 2.70 21.38
C LEU A 543 -15.18 3.50 20.15
N ALA A 544 -15.45 2.80 19.05
CA ALA A 544 -16.04 3.43 17.87
C ALA A 544 -17.54 3.60 18.09
N HIS A 545 -18.09 4.68 17.53
CA HIS A 545 -19.53 4.86 17.44
C HIS A 545 -20.11 3.83 16.45
N LEU A 546 -21.12 3.08 16.89
CA LEU A 546 -21.80 2.08 16.06
C LEU A 546 -23.07 2.69 15.45
N GLU A 547 -23.03 3.00 14.17
CA GLU A 547 -24.17 3.48 13.37
C GLU A 547 -25.27 2.42 13.36
N GLY A 548 -26.52 2.85 13.55
CA GLY A 548 -27.67 1.96 13.62
C GLY A 548 -27.94 1.35 15.00
N PHE A 549 -27.07 1.57 16.00
CA PHE A 549 -27.26 1.08 17.37
C PHE A 549 -27.83 2.19 18.27
N ASP A 550 -28.93 1.90 18.96
CA ASP A 550 -29.53 2.81 19.95
C ASP A 550 -28.71 2.86 21.25
N LEU A 551 -28.00 1.76 21.57
CA LEU A 551 -27.02 1.71 22.66
C LEU A 551 -25.61 1.73 22.09
N GLN A 552 -24.74 2.54 22.70
CA GLN A 552 -23.33 2.59 22.35
C GLN A 552 -22.50 1.75 23.33
N PRO A 553 -21.43 1.09 22.84
CA PRO A 553 -20.61 0.26 23.71
C PRO A 553 -19.94 1.11 24.79
N ILE A 554 -19.85 0.58 26.00
CA ILE A 554 -19.09 1.15 27.12
C ILE A 554 -17.75 0.43 27.32
N SER A 555 -17.66 -0.81 26.83
CA SER A 555 -16.42 -1.55 26.75
C SER A 555 -16.48 -2.62 25.67
N TRP A 556 -15.32 -3.00 25.15
CA TRP A 556 -15.19 -4.20 24.32
C TRP A 556 -13.82 -4.85 24.45
N GLN A 557 -13.80 -6.15 24.19
CA GLN A 557 -12.58 -6.94 24.03
C GLN A 557 -12.64 -7.53 22.63
N LEU A 558 -11.93 -6.90 21.70
CA LEU A 558 -11.92 -7.30 20.30
C LEU A 558 -10.63 -8.05 19.98
N PHE A 559 -10.76 -9.16 19.25
CA PHE A 559 -9.62 -9.89 18.69
C PHE A 559 -8.96 -9.11 17.54
N THR A 560 -9.79 -8.52 16.68
CA THR A 560 -9.40 -7.69 15.52
C THR A 560 -10.10 -6.34 15.58
N PRO A 561 -9.63 -5.30 14.88
CA PRO A 561 -10.43 -4.11 14.63
C PRO A 561 -11.79 -4.48 14.00
N LEU A 562 -12.85 -3.73 14.33
CA LEU A 562 -14.15 -3.92 13.67
C LEU A 562 -14.05 -3.57 12.19
N GLU A 563 -14.59 -4.46 11.36
CA GLU A 563 -14.85 -4.15 9.95
C GLU A 563 -16.31 -3.72 9.79
N THR A 564 -16.57 -2.77 8.89
CA THR A 564 -17.90 -2.22 8.66
C THR A 564 -18.44 -2.66 7.31
N PHE A 565 -19.66 -3.17 7.29
CA PHE A 565 -20.35 -3.68 6.12
C PHE A 565 -21.66 -2.92 5.90
N ARG A 566 -22.02 -2.74 4.63
CA ARG A 566 -23.35 -2.24 4.26
C ARG A 566 -24.16 -3.33 3.56
N ILE A 567 -25.28 -3.71 4.16
CA ILE A 567 -26.21 -4.72 3.63
C ILE A 567 -27.59 -4.06 3.62
N ASP A 568 -28.23 -3.97 2.45
CA ASP A 568 -29.53 -3.31 2.26
C ASP A 568 -29.60 -1.91 2.88
N GLU A 569 -28.61 -1.07 2.58
CA GLU A 569 -28.42 0.31 3.09
C GLU A 569 -28.16 0.43 4.60
N LYS A 570 -28.18 -0.67 5.35
CA LYS A 570 -27.90 -0.69 6.79
C LYS A 570 -26.45 -1.03 7.08
N VAL A 571 -25.94 -0.54 8.20
CA VAL A 571 -24.56 -0.77 8.65
C VAL A 571 -24.49 -1.93 9.62
N TYR A 572 -23.61 -2.88 9.32
CA TYR A 572 -23.28 -4.02 10.18
C TYR A 572 -21.80 -3.99 10.51
N TYR A 573 -21.46 -4.52 11.67
CA TYR A 573 -20.09 -4.62 12.15
C TYR A 573 -19.71 -6.08 12.22
N GLN A 574 -18.59 -6.43 11.58
CA GLN A 574 -18.02 -7.75 11.69
C GLN A 574 -17.16 -7.82 12.93
N PHE A 575 -17.44 -8.82 13.73
CA PHE A 575 -16.68 -9.21 14.89
C PHE A 575 -15.84 -10.44 14.55
N THR A 576 -14.71 -10.64 15.21
CA THR A 576 -13.92 -11.88 15.12
C THR A 576 -13.85 -12.51 16.50
N PRO A 577 -14.40 -13.72 16.70
CA PRO A 577 -14.29 -14.44 17.95
C PRO A 577 -12.82 -14.74 18.33
N PRO A 578 -12.51 -14.90 19.61
CA PRO A 578 -13.36 -14.57 20.74
C PRO A 578 -13.45 -13.05 20.90
N CYS A 579 -14.66 -12.52 21.09
CA CYS A 579 -14.81 -11.11 21.44
C CYS A 579 -16.04 -10.85 22.31
N THR A 580 -16.01 -9.73 23.02
CA THR A 580 -17.09 -9.30 23.91
C THR A 580 -17.36 -7.82 23.75
N VAL A 581 -18.62 -7.42 23.76
CA VAL A 581 -19.06 -6.03 23.71
C VAL A 581 -20.07 -5.78 24.82
N THR A 582 -19.87 -4.72 25.58
CA THR A 582 -20.72 -4.36 26.71
C THR A 582 -21.41 -3.04 26.44
N PHE A 583 -22.71 -2.98 26.72
CA PHE A 583 -23.54 -1.78 26.61
C PHE A 583 -24.20 -1.49 27.95
N ARG A 584 -24.41 -0.21 28.26
CA ARG A 584 -25.25 0.21 29.39
C ARG A 584 -26.71 0.24 28.96
N ILE A 585 -27.58 -0.42 29.72
CA ILE A 585 -29.02 -0.45 29.46
C ILE A 585 -29.74 0.54 30.38
N PRO A 586 -30.52 1.50 29.85
CA PRO A 586 -31.38 2.35 30.68
C PRO A 586 -32.46 1.55 31.41
N ASN A 587 -32.85 1.98 32.61
CA ASN A 587 -33.88 1.28 33.42
C ASN A 587 -35.26 1.28 32.76
N THR A 588 -35.52 2.19 31.83
CA THR A 588 -36.78 2.30 31.07
C THR A 588 -36.92 1.25 29.97
N VAL A 589 -35.82 0.60 29.55
CA VAL A 589 -35.84 -0.37 28.45
C VAL A 589 -36.33 -1.72 28.97
N SER A 590 -37.32 -2.28 28.29
CA SER A 590 -37.94 -3.56 28.65
C SER A 590 -37.55 -4.70 27.71
N SER A 591 -37.15 -4.37 26.48
CA SER A 591 -36.64 -5.34 25.52
C SER A 591 -35.59 -4.73 24.60
N ILE A 592 -34.74 -5.60 24.06
CA ILE A 592 -33.78 -5.26 23.01
C ILE A 592 -34.06 -6.11 21.78
N ARG A 593 -33.84 -5.53 20.60
CA ARG A 593 -33.85 -6.24 19.32
C ARG A 593 -32.51 -6.01 18.64
N LEU A 594 -31.96 -7.03 17.99
CA LEU A 594 -30.74 -6.90 17.19
C LEU A 594 -30.80 -7.84 15.99
N GLN A 595 -29.91 -7.62 15.03
CA GLN A 595 -29.67 -8.56 13.95
C GLN A 595 -28.25 -9.10 14.04
N THR A 596 -28.12 -10.42 13.96
CA THR A 596 -26.83 -11.10 13.94
C THR A 596 -26.82 -12.16 12.84
N GLY A 597 -25.65 -12.46 12.27
CA GLY A 597 -25.54 -13.49 11.24
C GLY A 597 -24.09 -13.83 10.99
N MET A 598 -23.82 -14.59 9.94
CA MET A 598 -22.45 -14.73 9.41
C MET A 598 -22.35 -14.03 8.08
N ARG A 599 -21.16 -13.52 7.81
CA ARG A 599 -20.85 -12.95 6.51
C ARG A 599 -21.00 -13.98 5.39
N SER A 600 -21.65 -13.58 4.30
CA SER A 600 -21.77 -14.41 3.11
C SER A 600 -20.38 -14.79 2.58
N GLY A 601 -20.17 -16.07 2.26
CA GLY A 601 -18.86 -16.59 1.85
C GLY A 601 -18.03 -17.23 2.96
N ALA A 602 -18.38 -17.00 4.24
CA ALA A 602 -17.68 -17.58 5.39
C ALA A 602 -17.97 -19.09 5.58
N PHE A 603 -19.13 -19.55 5.10
CA PHE A 603 -19.66 -20.91 5.29
C PHE A 603 -19.93 -21.62 3.95
N THR A 604 -19.38 -21.13 2.85
CA THR A 604 -19.57 -21.68 1.50
C THR A 604 -18.24 -21.80 0.77
N GLY A 605 -18.01 -22.92 0.07
CA GLY A 605 -16.79 -23.18 -0.69
C GLY A 605 -15.68 -23.85 0.14
N ASP A 606 -14.42 -23.53 -0.16
CA ASP A 606 -13.25 -24.05 0.60
C ASP A 606 -13.12 -23.42 2.01
N ASN A 607 -13.96 -22.43 2.33
CA ASN A 607 -14.03 -21.78 3.64
C ASN A 607 -15.01 -22.55 4.53
N ASP A 608 -14.46 -23.36 5.44
CA ASP A 608 -15.19 -24.33 6.24
C ASP A 608 -15.45 -23.82 7.67
N SER A 609 -16.03 -22.62 7.81
CA SER A 609 -16.50 -22.20 9.14
C SER A 609 -17.59 -23.16 9.60
N ASP A 610 -17.47 -23.63 10.83
CA ASP A 610 -18.48 -24.43 11.52
C ASP A 610 -19.39 -23.56 12.40
N GLY A 611 -19.37 -22.24 12.17
CA GLY A 611 -20.21 -21.27 12.82
C GLY A 611 -19.55 -20.59 14.03
N TYR A 612 -20.34 -19.84 14.79
CA TYR A 612 -19.88 -19.20 16.02
C TYR A 612 -20.91 -19.35 17.13
N ARG A 613 -20.44 -19.28 18.38
CA ARG A 613 -21.31 -19.20 19.55
C ARG A 613 -21.68 -17.74 19.79
N PHE A 614 -22.97 -17.43 19.78
CA PHE A 614 -23.49 -16.13 20.16
C PHE A 614 -24.10 -16.22 21.56
N THR A 615 -23.63 -15.39 22.47
CA THR A 615 -24.13 -15.35 23.85
C THR A 615 -24.55 -13.93 24.20
N VAL A 616 -25.77 -13.81 24.73
CA VAL A 616 -26.36 -12.58 25.22
C VAL A 616 -26.54 -12.70 26.72
N ARG A 617 -25.81 -11.88 27.47
CA ARG A 617 -25.87 -11.81 28.94
C ARG A 617 -26.41 -10.46 29.38
N ILE A 618 -27.34 -10.47 30.32
CA ILE A 618 -27.73 -9.27 31.07
C ILE A 618 -27.13 -9.39 32.46
N VAL A 619 -26.31 -8.43 32.84
CA VAL A 619 -25.67 -8.39 34.17
C VAL A 619 -26.10 -7.14 34.92
N ASP A 620 -26.12 -7.19 36.24
CA ASP A 620 -26.33 -6.02 37.08
C ASP A 620 -25.01 -5.25 37.35
N ALA A 621 -25.08 -4.20 38.17
CA ALA A 621 -23.91 -3.40 38.55
C ALA A 621 -22.84 -4.17 39.33
N SER A 622 -23.18 -5.33 39.92
CA SER A 622 -22.25 -6.23 40.61
C SER A 622 -21.68 -7.32 39.69
N ALA A 623 -21.95 -7.24 38.38
CA ALA A 623 -21.66 -8.27 37.39
C ALA A 623 -22.36 -9.61 37.65
N THR A 624 -23.43 -9.62 38.46
CA THR A 624 -24.27 -10.81 38.65
C THR A 624 -25.12 -11.02 37.40
N VAL A 625 -25.10 -12.23 36.84
CA VAL A 625 -25.87 -12.60 35.65
C VAL A 625 -27.35 -12.69 36.01
N LEU A 626 -28.15 -11.79 35.45
CA LEU A 626 -29.61 -11.75 35.62
C LEU A 626 -30.32 -12.65 34.59
N SER A 627 -29.79 -12.70 33.37
CA SER A 627 -30.25 -13.60 32.32
C SER A 627 -29.11 -13.89 31.35
N GLU A 628 -29.07 -15.11 30.82
CA GLU A 628 -28.11 -15.55 29.82
C GLU A 628 -28.82 -16.42 28.80
N GLU A 629 -28.60 -16.11 27.52
CA GLU A 629 -29.03 -16.94 26.41
C GLU A 629 -27.83 -17.17 25.49
N SER A 630 -27.62 -18.42 25.07
CA SER A 630 -26.55 -18.77 24.14
C SER A 630 -27.08 -19.66 23.03
N GLU A 631 -26.72 -19.33 21.79
CA GLU A 631 -27.03 -20.12 20.61
C GLU A 631 -25.78 -20.37 19.76
N MET A 632 -25.81 -21.47 19.01
CA MET A 632 -24.80 -21.77 18.00
C MET A 632 -25.35 -21.37 16.63
N ILE A 633 -24.68 -20.44 15.95
CA ILE A 633 -25.02 -19.99 14.60
C ILE A 633 -24.07 -20.68 13.62
N ASN A 634 -24.55 -21.71 12.94
CA ASN A 634 -23.85 -22.54 11.97
C ASN A 634 -24.63 -22.64 10.65
N PRO A 635 -24.54 -21.62 9.78
CA PRO A 635 -25.21 -21.57 8.48
C PRO A 635 -24.69 -22.59 7.45
N ARG A 636 -23.54 -23.23 7.71
CA ARG A 636 -23.03 -24.34 6.88
C ARG A 636 -24.01 -25.52 6.95
N ASP A 637 -24.32 -25.93 8.17
CA ASP A 637 -25.11 -27.12 8.46
C ASP A 637 -26.62 -26.81 8.62
N HIS A 638 -26.97 -25.55 8.87
CA HIS A 638 -28.35 -25.09 9.08
C HIS A 638 -28.74 -24.00 8.08
N ALA A 639 -29.46 -24.38 7.02
CA ALA A 639 -29.84 -23.47 5.95
C ALA A 639 -30.77 -22.33 6.42
N ASP A 640 -31.55 -22.55 7.47
CA ASP A 640 -32.41 -21.58 8.13
C ASP A 640 -31.64 -20.52 8.93
N GLN A 641 -30.36 -20.77 9.23
CA GLN A 641 -29.46 -19.82 9.88
C GLN A 641 -28.64 -18.98 8.89
N ARG A 642 -28.86 -19.14 7.58
CA ARG A 642 -28.17 -18.37 6.53
C ARG A 642 -28.74 -16.95 6.45
N GLY A 643 -27.85 -15.97 6.31
CA GLY A 643 -28.21 -14.56 6.23
C GLY A 643 -28.22 -13.86 7.59
N LEU A 644 -28.97 -12.75 7.68
CA LEU A 644 -29.11 -11.96 8.90
C LEU A 644 -30.33 -12.45 9.69
N LEU A 645 -30.11 -12.78 10.95
CA LEU A 645 -31.09 -13.34 11.86
C LEU A 645 -31.53 -12.28 12.86
N ALA A 646 -32.83 -11.97 12.88
CA ALA A 646 -33.40 -11.08 13.88
C ALA A 646 -33.54 -11.81 15.22
N ARG A 647 -33.16 -11.13 16.30
CA ARG A 647 -33.25 -11.60 17.68
C ARG A 647 -33.89 -10.54 18.55
N SER A 648 -34.72 -10.98 19.49
CA SER A 648 -35.38 -10.12 20.46
C SER A 648 -35.23 -10.75 21.84
N TYR A 649 -34.81 -9.96 22.82
CA TYR A 649 -34.60 -10.41 24.19
C TYR A 649 -35.41 -9.54 25.14
N THR A 650 -36.20 -10.17 26.02
CA THR A 650 -36.89 -9.47 27.10
C THR A 650 -35.94 -9.26 28.27
N LEU A 651 -35.85 -8.04 28.77
CA LEU A 651 -34.90 -7.70 29.81
C LEU A 651 -35.51 -7.91 31.20
N PRO A 652 -34.80 -8.56 32.14
CA PRO A 652 -35.24 -8.64 33.52
C PRO A 652 -35.34 -7.23 34.13
N ARG A 653 -36.27 -7.02 35.04
CA ARG A 653 -36.36 -5.77 35.81
C ARG A 653 -35.13 -5.63 36.70
N GLY A 654 -34.56 -4.44 36.75
CA GLY A 654 -33.41 -4.14 37.59
C GLY A 654 -32.79 -2.80 37.26
N ASP A 655 -32.14 -2.20 38.25
CA ASP A 655 -31.40 -0.96 38.06
C ASP A 655 -29.99 -1.25 37.56
N SER A 656 -29.44 -0.34 36.73
CA SER A 656 -28.03 -0.37 36.30
C SER A 656 -27.61 -1.65 35.56
N ARG A 657 -28.49 -2.13 34.67
CA ARG A 657 -28.24 -3.33 33.85
C ARG A 657 -27.22 -3.05 32.75
N GLN A 658 -26.42 -4.06 32.41
CA GLN A 658 -25.53 -4.06 31.25
C GLN A 658 -25.87 -5.22 30.33
N LEU A 659 -25.81 -4.98 29.03
CA LEU A 659 -25.90 -5.99 27.99
C LEU A 659 -24.49 -6.39 27.61
N VAL A 660 -24.17 -7.68 27.71
CA VAL A 660 -22.91 -8.26 27.29
C VAL A 660 -23.19 -9.18 26.11
N LEU A 661 -22.69 -8.81 24.93
CA LEU A 661 -22.71 -9.64 23.74
C LEU A 661 -21.35 -10.34 23.64
N GLU A 662 -21.33 -11.65 23.61
CA GLU A 662 -20.13 -12.45 23.46
C GLU A 662 -20.23 -13.30 22.20
N PHE A 663 -19.14 -13.31 21.45
CA PHE A 663 -18.96 -14.12 20.26
C PHE A 663 -17.81 -15.10 20.53
N GLY A 664 -18.16 -16.36 20.77
CA GLY A 664 -17.20 -17.46 20.94
C GLY A 664 -16.95 -18.18 19.63
N SER A 665 -15.79 -18.84 19.52
CA SER A 665 -15.44 -19.67 18.36
C SER A 665 -16.39 -20.86 18.19
N GLY A 666 -16.50 -21.35 16.95
CA GLY A 666 -17.22 -22.57 16.64
C GLY A 666 -16.60 -23.85 17.24
N PRO A 667 -17.23 -25.02 17.09
CA PRO A 667 -16.79 -26.30 17.61
C PRO A 667 -15.33 -26.68 17.31
N ALA A 668 -14.80 -26.29 16.15
CA ALA A 668 -13.43 -26.51 15.71
C ALA A 668 -12.43 -25.58 16.41
N ASN A 669 -12.93 -24.63 17.22
CA ASN A 669 -12.15 -23.61 17.90
C ASN A 669 -11.26 -22.82 16.92
N SER A 670 -11.78 -22.59 15.70
CA SER A 670 -11.07 -21.94 14.59
C SER A 670 -11.83 -20.69 14.16
N ASN A 671 -11.36 -19.53 14.60
CA ASN A 671 -11.97 -18.25 14.28
C ASN A 671 -11.58 -17.67 12.91
N ALA A 672 -10.80 -18.41 12.10
CA ALA A 672 -10.28 -17.92 10.82
C ALA A 672 -11.39 -17.45 9.86
N TRP A 673 -12.56 -18.10 9.95
CA TRP A 673 -13.74 -17.85 9.10
C TRP A 673 -15.01 -17.56 9.91
N ASP A 674 -14.92 -17.55 11.24
CA ASP A 674 -16.05 -17.23 12.10
C ASP A 674 -16.21 -15.72 12.12
N TRP A 675 -16.93 -15.18 11.13
CA TRP A 675 -17.11 -13.74 10.93
C TRP A 675 -18.54 -13.31 11.22
N PRO A 676 -18.94 -13.26 12.50
CA PRO A 676 -20.23 -12.74 12.93
C PRO A 676 -20.43 -11.31 12.48
N LEU A 677 -21.58 -11.02 11.91
CA LEU A 677 -22.08 -9.68 11.66
C LEU A 677 -23.08 -9.32 12.73
N LEU A 678 -22.98 -8.13 13.31
CA LEU A 678 -23.95 -7.58 14.24
C LEU A 678 -24.38 -6.18 13.77
N GLY A 679 -25.68 -5.92 13.80
CA GLY A 679 -26.24 -4.62 13.44
C GLY A 679 -27.61 -4.39 14.07
N GLU A 680 -28.15 -3.20 13.85
CA GLU A 680 -29.55 -2.86 14.16
C GLU A 680 -29.94 -3.13 15.63
N LEU A 681 -29.06 -2.82 16.59
CA LEU A 681 -29.38 -2.95 18.02
C LEU A 681 -30.36 -1.84 18.42
N LYS A 682 -31.62 -2.20 18.64
CA LYS A 682 -32.73 -1.32 19.00
C LYS A 682 -33.26 -1.61 20.40
N VAL A 683 -33.70 -0.57 21.11
CA VAL A 683 -34.30 -0.69 22.44
C VAL A 683 -35.77 -0.33 22.43
N GLU A 684 -36.60 -1.07 23.19
CA GLU A 684 -38.05 -0.86 23.33
C GLU A 684 -38.50 -0.73 24.80
#